data_AF-A0ABD4V4Z3-F1
#
_entry.id   AF-A0ABD4V4Z3-F1
#
_cell.length_a   1.000
_cell.length_b   1.000
_cell.length_c   1.000
_cell.angle_alpha   90.00
_cell.angle_beta   90.00
_cell.angle_gamma   90.00
#
_symmetry.space_group_name_H-M   'P 1'
#
loop_
_entity.id
_entity.type
_entity.pdbx_description
1 polymer ?
#
loop_
_entity_poly.entity_id
_entity_poly.type
_entity_poly.pdbx_seq_one_letter_code
_entity_poly.pdbx_strand_id
1 'polypeptide(L)'
;MTTSFVGRDSELHEVGTALTRHPLVTLTGGGGVGKSRLALRAAERLRGRYPDGVWWVDLSNLYDDRLFTSTVCDAVDLLDHNPRAPVEALAEWLTGRQVLLVFDCCERVLDSCHDLIGELLPGAPQLSVLATSRQALGVEGEHRVEVAPLSMDAGGDGDAVRLFRERCATAAPAVSLDSPGSADVVSAICRRLEGIPLAVELACARLRESSLTEMADRLGSRLDTLVDETVWPQRHRALRTAIGWSHELCSPIERLLWARLSVFRGPVDVSDARSVCAGGPLDAHDIPGLLDRLVDQSVLQRDGTRYRMLDTLCEYGAMWLAELGEDDTLARRHAEHYATVLAEADAGWLSDQQVAWYARISGSHPDVRAALDHLIETDPDAALDAAGRTGLFWPCCGHLHESRDYLERVLALDTPKSPSRTRALWALGITLTLQGDHQTALRVGEECASAARQDGTAQSGLFAAHTLGLTHLMAGRPQAAYDVSDEALTAHSTAPPSGAPQLCCMVIRTFADSALGRLDEAYAAAVGLRRLSLQYGEHWARSYAFHQLAFIDLLQGRAHDAERHARAMLASKHNLNDNLGIALALDLLTGANAVQGNGVEAARTSGTGNTFWRMLGHPGRGTPELAEVRDLWELQARNAAGGDAYDKAFHDALSDDAEHGLALVLHGPQPS
;
A
#
# COMPACT_ATOMS: atom_id res chain seq x y z
N MET A 1 6.62 -7.61 -13.53
CA MET A 1 5.86 -8.28 -14.61
C MET A 1 6.83 -8.90 -15.61
N THR A 2 6.66 -10.18 -15.95
CA THR A 2 7.64 -11.02 -16.67
C THR A 2 7.31 -11.28 -18.14
N THR A 3 6.32 -10.58 -18.72
CA THR A 3 5.92 -10.76 -20.12
C THR A 3 6.43 -9.61 -20.98
N SER A 4 6.92 -9.95 -22.18
CA SER A 4 7.47 -8.99 -23.14
C SER A 4 6.48 -7.89 -23.54
N PHE A 5 6.98 -6.69 -23.82
CA PHE A 5 6.21 -5.60 -24.39
C PHE A 5 6.44 -5.54 -25.90
N VAL A 6 5.37 -5.77 -26.69
CA VAL A 6 5.44 -5.88 -28.15
C VAL A 6 4.89 -4.60 -28.80
N GLY A 7 5.69 -3.99 -29.65
CA GLY A 7 5.29 -2.84 -30.46
C GLY A 7 5.19 -1.53 -29.69
N ARG A 8 4.34 -0.62 -30.19
CA ARG A 8 3.98 0.68 -29.57
C ARG A 8 5.09 1.74 -29.50
N ASP A 9 6.14 1.65 -30.31
CA ASP A 9 7.21 2.66 -30.30
C ASP A 9 6.73 4.04 -30.76
N SER A 10 5.77 4.10 -31.69
CA SER A 10 5.09 5.33 -32.11
C SER A 10 4.34 5.97 -30.95
N GLU A 11 3.51 5.21 -30.24
CA GLU A 11 2.70 5.68 -29.12
C GLU A 11 3.58 6.11 -27.95
N LEU A 12 4.66 5.38 -27.66
CA LEU A 12 5.63 5.79 -26.64
C LEU A 12 6.32 7.11 -27.00
N HIS A 13 6.64 7.32 -28.28
CA HIS A 13 7.20 8.58 -28.76
C HIS A 13 6.18 9.74 -28.69
N GLU A 14 4.93 9.46 -29.05
CA GLU A 14 3.82 10.42 -28.96
C GLU A 14 3.56 10.85 -27.53
N VAL A 15 3.45 9.91 -26.58
CA VAL A 15 3.28 10.19 -25.14
C VAL A 15 4.44 11.03 -24.61
N GLY A 16 5.68 10.65 -24.94
CA GLY A 16 6.87 11.41 -24.53
C GLY A 16 6.86 12.85 -25.07
N THR A 17 6.44 13.04 -26.33
CA THR A 17 6.32 14.36 -26.95
C THR A 17 5.17 15.17 -26.34
N ALA A 18 4.02 14.55 -26.10
CA ALA A 18 2.84 15.19 -25.54
C ALA A 18 3.12 15.73 -24.12
N LEU A 19 3.79 14.94 -23.27
CA LEU A 19 4.20 15.35 -21.92
C LEU A 19 5.23 16.50 -21.91
N THR A 20 5.84 16.85 -23.05
CA THR A 20 6.68 18.06 -23.15
C THR A 20 5.89 19.34 -23.43
N ARG A 21 4.66 19.20 -23.92
CA ARG A 21 3.82 20.32 -24.41
C ARG A 21 2.58 20.55 -23.56
N HIS A 22 2.13 19.52 -22.84
CA HIS A 22 0.89 19.52 -22.09
C HIS A 22 1.15 19.05 -20.66
N PRO A 23 0.57 19.71 -19.65
CA PRO A 23 0.72 19.32 -18.25
C PRO A 23 -0.04 18.03 -17.92
N LEU A 24 -1.07 17.68 -18.70
CA LEU A 24 -1.86 16.47 -18.56
C LEU A 24 -1.95 15.74 -19.90
N VAL A 25 -1.57 14.47 -19.90
CA VAL A 25 -1.78 13.54 -21.02
C VAL A 25 -2.63 12.38 -20.54
N THR A 26 -3.76 12.14 -21.20
CA THR A 26 -4.66 11.01 -20.90
C THR A 26 -4.57 9.96 -22.01
N LEU A 27 -4.14 8.76 -21.67
CA LEU A 27 -4.24 7.58 -22.53
C LEU A 27 -5.67 7.08 -22.51
N THR A 28 -6.39 7.28 -23.61
CA THR A 28 -7.79 6.83 -23.76
C THR A 28 -7.86 5.59 -24.63
N GLY A 29 -8.73 4.63 -24.27
CA GLY A 29 -8.92 3.43 -25.09
C GLY A 29 -9.72 2.33 -24.40
N GLY A 30 -10.10 1.32 -25.18
CA GLY A 30 -10.91 0.19 -24.70
C GLY A 30 -10.27 -0.61 -23.55
N GLY A 31 -11.08 -1.45 -22.90
CA GLY A 31 -10.55 -2.44 -21.95
C GLY A 31 -9.56 -3.39 -22.64
N GLY A 32 -8.47 -3.75 -21.97
CA GLY A 32 -7.51 -4.74 -22.49
C GLY A 32 -6.60 -4.29 -23.64
N VAL A 33 -6.66 -3.02 -24.08
CA VAL A 33 -5.79 -2.48 -25.16
C VAL A 33 -4.33 -2.23 -24.74
N GLY A 34 -4.06 -2.28 -23.42
CA GLY A 34 -2.71 -2.15 -22.87
C GLY A 34 -2.33 -0.75 -22.35
N LYS A 35 -3.30 0.10 -22.00
CA LYS A 35 -3.05 1.47 -21.50
C LYS A 35 -2.10 1.51 -20.30
N SER A 36 -2.36 0.70 -19.27
CA SER A 36 -1.52 0.62 -18.07
C SER A 36 -0.09 0.16 -18.39
N ARG A 37 0.06 -0.85 -19.28
CA ARG A 37 1.39 -1.30 -19.72
C ARG A 37 2.13 -0.22 -20.53
N LEU A 38 1.42 0.54 -21.37
CA LEU A 38 1.99 1.65 -22.13
C LEU A 38 2.41 2.80 -21.20
N ALA A 39 1.58 3.15 -20.21
CA ALA A 39 1.88 4.18 -19.23
C ALA A 39 3.11 3.81 -18.38
N LEU A 40 3.19 2.57 -17.91
CA LEU A 40 4.33 2.07 -17.15
C LEU A 40 5.62 2.12 -17.97
N ARG A 41 5.57 1.73 -19.24
CA ARG A 41 6.72 1.79 -20.14
C ARG A 41 7.12 3.23 -20.49
N ALA A 42 6.16 4.14 -20.62
CA ALA A 42 6.41 5.56 -20.81
C ALA A 42 7.08 6.18 -19.56
N ALA A 43 6.55 5.89 -18.37
CA ALA A 43 7.12 6.29 -17.09
C ALA A 43 8.59 5.85 -16.95
N GLU A 44 8.89 4.57 -17.22
CA GLU A 44 10.27 4.05 -17.21
C GLU A 44 11.20 4.83 -18.15
N ARG A 45 10.77 5.10 -19.40
CA ARG A 45 11.57 5.86 -20.39
C ARG A 45 11.76 7.32 -19.99
N LEU A 46 10.82 7.88 -19.24
CA LEU A 46 10.80 9.29 -18.87
C LEU A 46 11.42 9.59 -17.50
N ARG A 47 11.80 8.58 -16.70
CA ARG A 47 12.41 8.79 -15.36
C ARG A 47 13.50 9.84 -15.33
N GLY A 48 14.42 9.84 -16.30
CA GLY A 48 15.52 10.82 -16.35
C GLY A 48 15.10 12.28 -16.58
N ARG A 49 13.83 12.56 -16.91
CA ARG A 49 13.29 13.92 -17.09
C ARG A 49 12.71 14.51 -15.80
N TYR A 50 12.38 13.66 -14.83
CA TYR A 50 11.69 14.05 -13.60
C TYR A 50 12.62 13.78 -12.41
N PRO A 51 13.51 14.73 -12.07
CA PRO A 51 14.50 14.54 -11.00
C PRO A 51 13.85 14.32 -9.63
N ASP A 52 12.63 14.82 -9.42
CA ASP A 52 11.87 14.65 -8.18
C ASP A 52 10.93 13.41 -8.21
N GLY A 53 11.09 12.55 -9.22
CA GLY A 53 10.49 11.22 -9.27
C GLY A 53 9.32 11.03 -10.23
N VAL A 54 9.01 9.75 -10.46
CA VAL A 54 7.85 9.29 -11.23
C VAL A 54 7.02 8.38 -10.33
N TRP A 55 5.79 8.79 -10.02
CA TRP A 55 4.96 8.16 -9.00
C TRP A 55 3.73 7.53 -9.63
N TRP A 56 3.40 6.32 -9.18
CA TRP A 56 2.32 5.53 -9.75
C TRP A 56 1.13 5.45 -8.79
N VAL A 57 0.02 6.04 -9.19
CA VAL A 57 -1.26 6.01 -8.46
C VAL A 57 -2.13 4.90 -9.07
N ASP A 58 -2.18 3.75 -8.41
CA ASP A 58 -3.04 2.63 -8.82
C ASP A 58 -4.47 2.82 -8.29
N LEU A 59 -5.41 3.24 -9.14
CA LEU A 59 -6.81 3.40 -8.77
C LEU A 59 -7.65 2.15 -9.04
N SER A 60 -7.05 1.04 -9.51
CA SER A 60 -7.80 -0.19 -9.86
C SER A 60 -8.66 -0.71 -8.72
N ASN A 61 -8.22 -0.47 -7.49
CA ASN A 61 -8.81 -1.00 -6.27
C ASN A 61 -9.61 0.05 -5.49
N LEU A 62 -9.74 1.27 -6.01
CA LEU A 62 -10.53 2.33 -5.40
C LEU A 62 -12.00 2.21 -5.84
N TYR A 63 -12.90 2.11 -4.86
CA TYR A 63 -14.35 1.99 -5.06
C TYR A 63 -15.13 3.12 -4.37
N ASP A 64 -14.44 3.97 -3.61
CA ASP A 64 -15.02 5.07 -2.85
C ASP A 64 -14.17 6.33 -3.05
N ASP A 65 -14.80 7.40 -3.52
CA ASP A 65 -14.18 8.69 -3.79
C ASP A 65 -13.60 9.36 -2.52
N ARG A 66 -14.10 9.01 -1.33
CA ARG A 66 -13.66 9.62 -0.06
C ARG A 66 -12.18 9.39 0.24
N LEU A 67 -11.64 8.27 -0.22
CA LEU A 67 -10.25 7.86 0.02
C LEU A 67 -9.37 8.09 -1.20
N PHE A 68 -9.89 8.78 -2.22
CA PHE A 68 -9.14 9.09 -3.43
C PHE A 68 -7.88 9.89 -3.10
N THR A 69 -8.02 11.02 -2.41
CA THR A 69 -6.88 11.89 -2.12
C THR A 69 -5.86 11.22 -1.23
N SER A 70 -6.28 10.43 -0.23
CA SER A 70 -5.34 9.66 0.60
C SER A 70 -4.60 8.60 -0.21
N THR A 71 -5.27 7.94 -1.16
CA THR A 71 -4.62 6.98 -2.09
C THR A 71 -3.55 7.67 -2.95
N VAL A 72 -3.81 8.91 -3.41
CA VAL A 72 -2.82 9.70 -4.17
C VAL A 72 -1.65 10.09 -3.28
N CYS A 73 -1.90 10.53 -2.05
CA CYS A 73 -0.87 10.85 -1.07
C CYS A 73 0.00 9.62 -0.75
N ASP A 74 -0.60 8.47 -0.48
CA ASP A 74 0.11 7.20 -0.24
C ASP A 74 0.98 6.81 -1.44
N ALA A 75 0.50 7.02 -2.66
CA ALA A 75 1.25 6.71 -3.89
C ALA A 75 2.49 7.60 -4.14
N VAL A 76 2.55 8.78 -3.50
CA VAL A 76 3.73 9.67 -3.53
C VAL A 76 4.54 9.61 -2.22
N ASP A 77 4.26 8.59 -1.39
CA ASP A 77 4.79 8.44 -0.03
C ASP A 77 4.57 9.68 0.86
N LEU A 78 3.52 10.45 0.59
CA LEU A 78 3.08 11.55 1.42
C LEU A 78 2.11 11.01 2.46
N LEU A 79 2.63 10.75 3.64
CA LEU A 79 1.80 10.31 4.76
C LEU A 79 1.07 11.48 5.45
N ASP A 80 1.42 12.73 5.10
CA ASP A 80 1.16 13.99 5.82
C ASP A 80 0.17 13.84 6.95
N HIS A 81 0.73 13.73 8.14
CA HIS A 81 -0.05 13.48 9.31
C HIS A 81 -0.73 14.74 9.87
N ASN A 82 -0.53 15.94 9.31
CA ASN A 82 -1.16 17.16 9.82
C ASN A 82 -2.71 17.09 9.69
N PRO A 83 -3.52 17.63 10.63
CA PRO A 83 -4.99 17.67 10.55
C PRO A 83 -5.60 18.50 9.40
N ARG A 84 -4.80 18.96 8.43
CA ARG A 84 -5.25 19.71 7.26
C ARG A 84 -5.80 18.79 6.17
N ALA A 85 -6.44 19.38 5.16
CA ALA A 85 -6.95 18.62 4.03
C ALA A 85 -5.79 17.97 3.24
N PRO A 86 -5.85 16.66 2.89
CA PRO A 86 -4.79 15.99 2.16
C PRO A 86 -4.41 16.64 0.81
N VAL A 87 -5.36 17.33 0.16
CA VAL A 87 -5.09 18.06 -1.09
C VAL A 87 -4.15 19.25 -0.88
N GLU A 88 -4.29 19.98 0.22
CA GLU A 88 -3.40 21.10 0.56
C GLU A 88 -1.98 20.61 0.81
N ALA A 89 -1.87 19.48 1.51
CA ALA A 89 -0.61 18.80 1.76
C ALA A 89 0.09 18.38 0.46
N LEU A 90 -0.67 17.77 -0.44
CA LEU A 90 -0.18 17.30 -1.73
C LEU A 90 0.25 18.49 -2.61
N ALA A 91 -0.52 19.58 -2.63
CA ALA A 91 -0.18 20.78 -3.38
C ALA A 91 1.12 21.44 -2.87
N GLU A 92 1.27 21.56 -1.54
CA GLU A 92 2.52 22.05 -0.94
C GLU A 92 3.70 21.13 -1.27
N TRP A 93 3.50 19.81 -1.17
CA TRP A 93 4.51 18.82 -1.55
C TRP A 93 4.90 18.97 -3.02
N LEU A 94 3.97 19.20 -3.94
CA LEU A 94 4.28 19.38 -5.36
C LEU A 94 4.96 20.71 -5.70
N THR A 95 4.92 21.69 -4.79
CA THR A 95 5.42 23.04 -5.05
C THR A 95 6.93 23.03 -5.27
N GLY A 96 7.36 23.47 -6.46
CA GLY A 96 8.77 23.58 -6.83
C GLY A 96 9.45 22.25 -7.22
N ARG A 97 8.69 21.15 -7.34
CA ARG A 97 9.20 19.83 -7.75
C ARG A 97 8.84 19.50 -9.20
N GLN A 98 9.76 18.87 -9.91
CA GLN A 98 9.59 18.32 -11.26
C GLN A 98 9.20 16.85 -11.19
N VAL A 99 7.89 16.61 -11.10
CA VAL A 99 7.31 15.29 -10.82
C VAL A 99 6.44 14.83 -11.99
N LEU A 100 6.45 13.52 -12.27
CA LEU A 100 5.42 12.86 -13.09
C LEU A 100 4.51 12.02 -12.20
N LEU A 101 3.23 12.40 -12.12
CA LEU A 101 2.20 11.55 -11.51
C LEU A 101 1.51 10.71 -12.58
N VAL A 102 1.50 9.39 -12.40
CA VAL A 102 0.85 8.46 -13.31
C VAL A 102 -0.40 7.90 -12.65
N PHE A 103 -1.58 8.31 -13.10
CA PHE A 103 -2.86 7.81 -12.60
C PHE A 103 -3.35 6.67 -13.48
N ASP A 104 -3.48 5.46 -12.94
CA ASP A 104 -4.00 4.30 -13.67
C ASP A 104 -5.46 4.01 -13.31
N CYS A 105 -6.27 3.60 -14.29
CA CYS A 105 -7.69 3.26 -14.12
C CYS A 105 -8.59 4.41 -13.62
N CYS A 106 -8.38 5.63 -14.13
CA CYS A 106 -9.14 6.82 -13.72
C CYS A 106 -10.64 6.71 -14.01
N GLU A 107 -11.09 5.82 -14.91
CA GLU A 107 -12.52 5.64 -15.22
C GLU A 107 -13.38 5.27 -14.00
N ARG A 108 -12.74 4.83 -12.91
CA ARG A 108 -13.38 4.40 -11.67
C ARG A 108 -13.79 5.56 -10.77
N VAL A 109 -13.11 6.70 -10.87
CA VAL A 109 -13.24 7.87 -9.99
C VAL A 109 -13.00 9.16 -10.79
N LEU A 110 -13.69 9.28 -11.94
CA LEU A 110 -13.42 10.34 -12.92
C LEU A 110 -13.60 11.75 -12.37
N ASP A 111 -14.68 11.98 -11.63
CA ASP A 111 -15.01 13.29 -11.07
C ASP A 111 -13.94 13.71 -10.05
N SER A 112 -13.53 12.78 -9.17
CA SER A 112 -12.44 12.98 -8.22
C SER A 112 -11.10 13.27 -8.91
N CYS A 113 -10.77 12.54 -10.00
CA CYS A 113 -9.58 12.81 -10.80
C CYS A 113 -9.64 14.19 -11.47
N HIS A 114 -10.80 14.56 -12.01
CA HIS A 114 -11.01 15.85 -12.66
C HIS A 114 -10.75 16.99 -11.66
N ASP A 115 -11.36 16.92 -10.49
CA ASP A 115 -11.30 17.98 -9.49
C ASP A 115 -9.88 18.13 -8.92
N LEU A 116 -9.25 17.03 -8.51
CA LEU A 116 -7.90 17.07 -7.94
C LEU A 116 -6.86 17.55 -8.96
N ILE A 117 -6.85 16.99 -10.17
CA ILE A 117 -5.85 17.38 -11.18
C ILE A 117 -6.09 18.84 -11.60
N GLY A 118 -7.36 19.26 -11.70
CA GLY A 118 -7.73 20.66 -11.96
C GLY A 118 -7.23 21.63 -10.88
N GLU A 119 -7.18 21.19 -9.62
CA GLU A 119 -6.65 21.98 -8.50
C GLU A 119 -5.11 21.99 -8.45
N LEU A 120 -4.46 20.86 -8.73
CA LEU A 120 -3.00 20.71 -8.60
C LEU A 120 -2.22 21.41 -9.72
N LEU A 121 -2.66 21.30 -10.98
CA LEU A 121 -1.92 21.82 -12.13
C LEU A 121 -1.65 23.35 -12.06
N PRO A 122 -2.62 24.20 -11.64
CA PRO A 122 -2.35 25.64 -11.46
C PRO A 122 -1.34 25.95 -10.36
N GLY A 123 -1.29 25.17 -9.29
CA GLY A 123 -0.40 25.37 -8.13
C GLY A 123 1.01 24.80 -8.32
N ALA A 124 1.16 23.78 -9.18
CA ALA A 124 2.41 23.08 -9.43
C ALA A 124 2.82 23.16 -10.91
N PRO A 125 3.43 24.27 -11.38
CA PRO A 125 3.74 24.48 -12.80
C PRO A 125 4.79 23.51 -13.38
N GLN A 126 5.46 22.73 -12.53
CA GLN A 126 6.44 21.73 -12.89
C GLN A 126 5.91 20.30 -12.81
N LEU A 127 4.64 20.12 -12.43
CA LEU A 127 3.95 18.84 -12.42
C LEU A 127 3.53 18.45 -13.83
N SER A 128 3.83 17.21 -14.20
CA SER A 128 3.23 16.52 -15.33
C SER A 128 2.34 15.37 -14.84
N VAL A 129 1.22 15.16 -15.50
CA VAL A 129 0.29 14.08 -15.20
C VAL A 129 0.11 13.18 -16.44
N LEU A 130 0.26 11.88 -16.24
CA LEU A 130 -0.08 10.85 -17.23
C LEU A 130 -1.23 10.00 -16.68
N ALA A 131 -2.41 10.11 -17.27
CA ALA A 131 -3.57 9.34 -16.84
C ALA A 131 -3.87 8.19 -17.80
N THR A 132 -4.40 7.07 -17.30
CA THR A 132 -5.06 6.06 -18.13
C THR A 132 -6.55 6.04 -17.80
N SER A 133 -7.37 6.02 -18.84
CA SER A 133 -8.82 6.00 -18.68
C SER A 133 -9.53 5.40 -19.89
N ARG A 134 -10.78 4.96 -19.74
CA ARG A 134 -11.66 4.60 -20.88
C ARG A 134 -12.20 5.83 -21.60
N GLN A 135 -12.27 6.97 -20.91
CA GLN A 135 -12.79 8.23 -21.44
C GLN A 135 -11.93 9.41 -20.97
N ALA A 136 -12.20 10.58 -21.51
CA ALA A 136 -11.51 11.80 -21.10
C ALA A 136 -11.78 12.16 -19.64
N LEU A 137 -10.81 12.79 -18.98
CA LEU A 137 -10.98 13.35 -17.64
C LEU A 137 -11.72 14.68 -17.67
N GLY A 138 -11.61 15.45 -18.77
CA GLY A 138 -12.31 16.73 -18.92
C GLY A 138 -11.62 17.92 -18.25
N VAL A 139 -10.39 17.76 -17.76
CA VAL A 139 -9.60 18.83 -17.15
C VAL A 139 -9.07 19.82 -18.20
N GLU A 140 -8.99 21.10 -17.85
CA GLU A 140 -8.39 22.11 -18.73
C GLU A 140 -6.91 21.79 -19.00
N GLY A 141 -6.49 21.87 -20.27
CA GLY A 141 -5.12 21.51 -20.68
C GLY A 141 -4.88 20.01 -20.90
N GLU A 142 -5.92 19.17 -20.79
CA GLU A 142 -5.86 17.74 -21.13
C GLU A 142 -5.51 17.53 -22.62
N HIS A 143 -4.46 16.75 -22.87
CA HIS A 143 -4.15 16.20 -24.17
C HIS A 143 -4.46 14.70 -24.22
N ARG A 144 -5.22 14.26 -25.22
CA ARG A 144 -5.67 12.88 -25.32
C ARG A 144 -4.83 12.12 -26.34
N VAL A 145 -4.32 10.97 -25.92
CA VAL A 145 -3.64 10.01 -26.79
C VAL A 145 -4.50 8.76 -26.88
N GLU A 146 -5.06 8.50 -28.05
CA GLU A 146 -5.90 7.33 -28.29
C GLU A 146 -5.04 6.09 -28.46
N VAL A 147 -5.17 5.14 -27.53
CA VAL A 147 -4.51 3.84 -27.60
C VAL A 147 -5.40 2.88 -28.39
N ALA A 148 -5.16 2.83 -29.70
CA ALA A 148 -5.81 1.87 -30.60
C ALA A 148 -5.41 0.42 -30.27
N PRO A 149 -6.12 -0.62 -30.74
CA PRO A 149 -5.63 -1.99 -30.73
C PRO A 149 -4.28 -2.14 -31.49
N LEU A 150 -3.60 -3.28 -31.34
CA LEU A 150 -2.32 -3.52 -32.03
C LEU A 150 -2.49 -3.58 -33.55
N SER A 151 -1.44 -3.19 -34.27
CA SER A 151 -1.44 -3.16 -35.73
C SER A 151 -1.66 -4.54 -36.33
N MET A 152 -2.41 -4.53 -37.43
CA MET A 152 -2.81 -5.69 -38.21
C MET A 152 -2.33 -5.49 -39.64
N ASP A 153 -1.01 -5.45 -39.86
CA ASP A 153 -0.46 -5.17 -41.19
C ASP A 153 -0.88 -6.23 -42.22
N ALA A 154 -1.21 -5.77 -43.44
CA ALA A 154 -1.78 -6.61 -44.50
C ALA A 154 -0.90 -7.79 -44.95
N GLY A 155 0.39 -7.78 -44.59
CA GLY A 155 1.36 -8.84 -44.87
C GLY A 155 1.55 -9.90 -43.77
N GLY A 156 0.82 -9.83 -42.66
CA GLY A 156 0.89 -10.82 -41.59
C GLY A 156 2.02 -10.62 -40.56
N ASP A 157 2.66 -9.46 -40.54
CA ASP A 157 3.79 -9.12 -39.66
C ASP A 157 3.48 -7.97 -38.67
N GLY A 158 2.18 -7.67 -38.47
CA GLY A 158 1.73 -6.64 -37.54
C GLY A 158 1.96 -7.01 -36.06
N ASP A 159 1.89 -6.02 -35.18
CA ASP A 159 2.20 -6.19 -33.76
C ASP A 159 1.31 -7.23 -33.06
N ALA A 160 0.05 -7.35 -33.48
CA ALA A 160 -0.87 -8.36 -32.93
C ALA A 160 -0.42 -9.79 -33.27
N VAL A 161 0.09 -10.03 -34.48
CA VAL A 161 0.60 -11.34 -34.91
C VAL A 161 1.92 -11.65 -34.20
N ARG A 162 2.79 -10.64 -34.04
CA ARG A 162 4.02 -10.77 -33.26
C ARG A 162 3.73 -11.14 -31.80
N LEU A 163 2.77 -10.44 -31.18
CA LEU A 163 2.31 -10.76 -29.82
C LEU A 163 1.72 -12.17 -29.76
N PHE A 164 0.88 -12.55 -30.72
CA PHE A 164 0.30 -13.89 -30.79
C PHE A 164 1.39 -14.96 -30.84
N ARG A 165 2.36 -14.82 -31.76
CA ARG A 165 3.46 -15.78 -31.88
C ARG A 165 4.26 -15.91 -30.58
N GLU A 166 4.61 -14.79 -29.97
CA GLU A 166 5.38 -14.80 -28.73
C GLU A 166 4.61 -15.42 -27.56
N ARG A 167 3.33 -15.04 -27.38
CA ARG A 167 2.49 -15.57 -26.30
C ARG A 167 2.17 -17.04 -26.49
N CYS A 168 1.91 -17.46 -27.71
CA CYS A 168 1.63 -18.84 -28.03
C CYS A 168 2.89 -19.72 -27.94
N ALA A 169 4.09 -19.21 -28.23
CA ALA A 169 5.34 -19.94 -28.01
C ALA A 169 5.55 -20.27 -26.52
N THR A 170 5.16 -19.37 -25.62
CA THR A 170 5.17 -19.63 -24.17
C THR A 170 4.01 -20.52 -23.74
N ALA A 171 2.79 -20.22 -24.19
CA ALA A 171 1.59 -20.86 -23.69
C ALA A 171 1.32 -22.24 -24.31
N ALA A 172 1.75 -22.51 -25.55
CA ALA A 172 1.48 -23.73 -26.28
C ALA A 172 2.67 -24.12 -27.19
N PRO A 173 3.84 -24.44 -26.61
CA PRO A 173 5.07 -24.69 -27.39
C PRO A 173 4.98 -25.89 -28.35
N ALA A 174 4.01 -26.78 -28.14
CA ALA A 174 3.76 -27.94 -29.01
C ALA A 174 3.03 -27.56 -30.31
N VAL A 175 2.47 -26.35 -30.42
CA VAL A 175 1.74 -25.90 -31.61
C VAL A 175 2.70 -25.22 -32.58
N SER A 176 2.87 -25.81 -33.77
CA SER A 176 3.72 -25.25 -34.82
C SER A 176 3.04 -24.04 -35.51
N LEU A 177 3.56 -22.85 -35.24
CA LEU A 177 3.11 -21.59 -35.87
C LEU A 177 3.80 -21.32 -37.23
N ASP A 178 4.80 -22.12 -37.59
CA ASP A 178 5.63 -21.94 -38.79
C ASP A 178 5.33 -22.95 -39.91
N SER A 179 4.29 -23.78 -39.72
CA SER A 179 3.80 -24.68 -40.77
C SER A 179 3.22 -23.89 -41.96
N PRO A 180 3.31 -24.42 -43.20
CA PRO A 180 2.69 -23.79 -44.37
C PRO A 180 1.18 -23.55 -44.15
N GLY A 181 0.72 -22.31 -44.33
CA GLY A 181 -0.68 -21.89 -44.12
C GLY A 181 -1.00 -21.39 -42.70
N SER A 182 -0.13 -21.60 -41.71
CA SER A 182 -0.36 -21.11 -40.34
C SER A 182 -0.40 -19.58 -40.25
N ALA A 183 0.37 -18.87 -41.09
CA ALA A 183 0.41 -17.41 -41.09
C ALA A 183 -0.95 -16.77 -41.43
N ASP A 184 -1.70 -17.35 -42.37
CA ASP A 184 -3.02 -16.86 -42.76
C ASP A 184 -4.06 -17.11 -41.66
N VAL A 185 -3.98 -18.28 -41.00
CA VAL A 185 -4.85 -18.65 -39.88
C VAL A 185 -4.60 -17.74 -38.67
N VAL A 186 -3.34 -17.52 -38.31
CA VAL A 186 -2.95 -16.59 -37.23
C VAL A 186 -3.42 -15.17 -37.53
N SER A 187 -3.24 -14.71 -38.76
CA SER A 187 -3.74 -13.39 -39.18
C SER A 187 -5.26 -13.30 -39.10
N ALA A 188 -5.99 -14.36 -39.48
CA ALA A 188 -7.44 -14.42 -39.35
C ALA A 188 -7.92 -14.43 -37.90
N ILE A 189 -7.23 -15.15 -37.01
CA ILE A 189 -7.49 -15.14 -35.57
C ILE A 189 -7.27 -13.73 -35.01
N CYS A 190 -6.11 -13.12 -35.27
CA CYS A 190 -5.78 -11.79 -34.76
C CYS A 190 -6.77 -10.72 -35.27
N ARG A 191 -7.24 -10.82 -36.53
CA ARG A 191 -8.32 -9.97 -37.08
C ARG A 191 -9.62 -10.13 -36.31
N ARG A 192 -10.02 -11.36 -35.98
CA ARG A 192 -11.23 -11.65 -35.19
C ARG A 192 -11.13 -11.18 -33.74
N LEU A 193 -9.92 -11.17 -33.19
CA LEU A 193 -9.63 -10.62 -31.88
C LEU A 193 -9.44 -9.09 -31.90
N GLU A 194 -9.67 -8.45 -33.07
CA GLU A 194 -9.58 -7.00 -33.29
C GLU A 194 -8.22 -6.40 -32.86
N GLY A 195 -7.15 -7.20 -32.82
CA GLY A 195 -5.84 -6.77 -32.35
C GLY A 195 -5.77 -6.38 -30.86
N ILE A 196 -6.77 -6.73 -30.05
CA ILE A 196 -6.78 -6.40 -28.60
C ILE A 196 -5.76 -7.31 -27.88
N PRO A 197 -4.69 -6.76 -27.27
CA PRO A 197 -3.65 -7.55 -26.61
C PRO A 197 -4.19 -8.57 -25.60
N LEU A 198 -5.09 -8.17 -24.72
CA LEU A 198 -5.67 -9.09 -23.73
C LEU A 198 -6.44 -10.23 -24.41
N ALA A 199 -7.19 -9.95 -25.48
CA ALA A 199 -7.91 -10.98 -26.23
C ALA A 199 -6.95 -11.96 -26.91
N VAL A 200 -5.81 -11.46 -27.42
CA VAL A 200 -4.73 -12.28 -27.99
C VAL A 200 -4.08 -13.16 -26.92
N GLU A 201 -3.77 -12.60 -25.74
CA GLU A 201 -3.20 -13.36 -24.62
C GLU A 201 -4.15 -14.49 -24.16
N LEU A 202 -5.44 -14.18 -23.98
CA LEU A 202 -6.47 -15.16 -23.63
C LEU A 202 -6.59 -16.25 -24.70
N ALA A 203 -6.58 -15.89 -25.99
CA ALA A 203 -6.63 -16.86 -27.07
C ALA A 203 -5.40 -17.77 -27.11
N CYS A 204 -4.18 -17.23 -26.98
CA CYS A 204 -2.97 -18.05 -26.96
C CYS A 204 -2.96 -19.08 -25.82
N ALA A 205 -3.48 -18.71 -24.65
CA ALA A 205 -3.64 -19.63 -23.53
C ALA A 205 -4.58 -20.82 -23.85
N ARG A 206 -5.39 -20.76 -24.92
CA ARG A 206 -6.30 -21.85 -25.36
C ARG A 206 -5.70 -22.80 -26.38
N LEU A 207 -4.57 -22.47 -27.01
CA LEU A 207 -3.94 -23.37 -27.99
C LEU A 207 -3.39 -24.66 -27.35
N ARG A 208 -3.29 -24.76 -26.02
CA ARG A 208 -2.93 -26.03 -25.36
C ARG A 208 -3.94 -27.14 -25.61
N GLU A 209 -5.21 -26.77 -25.76
CA GLU A 209 -6.35 -27.70 -25.82
C GLU A 209 -7.05 -27.69 -27.20
N SER A 210 -6.56 -26.88 -28.14
CA SER A 210 -7.16 -26.73 -29.47
C SER A 210 -6.11 -26.41 -30.53
N SER A 211 -6.35 -26.86 -31.76
CA SER A 211 -5.52 -26.48 -32.91
C SER A 211 -5.81 -25.04 -33.37
N LEU A 212 -4.86 -24.45 -34.10
CA LEU A 212 -5.02 -23.12 -34.72
C LEU A 212 -6.30 -23.04 -35.59
N THR A 213 -6.59 -24.07 -36.37
CA THR A 213 -7.75 -24.09 -37.27
C THR A 213 -9.05 -24.15 -36.49
N GLU A 214 -9.14 -25.01 -35.47
CA GLU A 214 -10.32 -25.11 -34.61
C GLU A 214 -10.60 -23.79 -33.86
N MET A 215 -9.55 -23.09 -33.43
CA MET A 215 -9.67 -21.76 -32.84
C MET A 215 -10.25 -20.75 -33.84
N ALA A 216 -9.73 -20.73 -35.07
CA ALA A 216 -10.19 -19.80 -36.09
C ALA A 216 -11.67 -20.01 -36.46
N ASP A 217 -12.11 -21.27 -36.55
CA ASP A 217 -13.50 -21.64 -36.87
C ASP A 217 -14.45 -21.28 -35.71
N ARG A 218 -14.06 -21.56 -34.47
CA ARG A 218 -14.85 -21.24 -33.27
C ARG A 218 -15.00 -19.74 -33.03
N LEU A 219 -13.94 -18.96 -33.24
CA LEU A 219 -14.03 -17.50 -33.17
C LEU A 219 -14.97 -16.94 -34.25
N GLY A 220 -15.00 -17.56 -35.44
CA GLY A 220 -15.92 -17.20 -36.52
C GLY A 220 -17.39 -17.40 -36.14
N SER A 221 -17.77 -18.58 -35.69
CA SER A 221 -19.18 -18.92 -35.43
C SER A 221 -19.84 -18.11 -34.31
N ARG A 222 -19.08 -17.67 -33.31
CA ARG A 222 -19.59 -16.88 -32.16
C ARG A 222 -19.72 -15.39 -32.42
N LEU A 223 -18.75 -14.83 -33.15
CA LEU A 223 -18.85 -13.46 -33.64
C LEU A 223 -20.02 -13.30 -34.60
N ASP A 224 -20.55 -14.37 -35.18
CA ASP A 224 -21.76 -14.30 -36.01
C ASP A 224 -23.07 -14.46 -35.20
N THR A 225 -23.04 -15.10 -34.03
CA THR A 225 -24.23 -15.34 -33.18
C THR A 225 -24.49 -14.25 -32.13
N LEU A 226 -23.47 -13.52 -31.69
CA LEU A 226 -23.57 -12.46 -30.66
C LEU A 226 -24.20 -11.13 -31.14
N VAL A 227 -25.09 -11.17 -32.14
CA VAL A 227 -25.68 -9.99 -32.80
C VAL A 227 -26.84 -9.39 -31.98
N ASP A 228 -27.42 -10.14 -31.03
CA ASP A 228 -28.61 -9.72 -30.27
C ASP A 228 -28.41 -9.70 -28.73
N GLU A 229 -29.06 -8.71 -28.09
CA GLU A 229 -29.44 -8.55 -26.65
C GLU A 229 -28.60 -7.69 -25.66
N THR A 230 -28.94 -6.39 -25.63
CA THR A 230 -29.50 -5.53 -24.54
C THR A 230 -29.01 -5.47 -23.08
N VAL A 231 -28.03 -6.22 -22.57
CA VAL A 231 -27.69 -6.15 -21.11
C VAL A 231 -26.28 -5.62 -20.79
N TRP A 232 -25.49 -5.24 -21.78
CA TRP A 232 -24.10 -4.80 -21.56
C TRP A 232 -23.77 -3.50 -22.32
N PRO A 233 -22.87 -2.62 -21.83
CA PRO A 233 -22.38 -1.49 -22.63
C PRO A 233 -21.80 -1.98 -23.97
N GLN A 234 -22.15 -1.31 -25.07
CA GLN A 234 -21.99 -1.77 -26.46
C GLN A 234 -20.54 -1.90 -26.99
N ARG A 235 -19.47 -1.95 -26.18
CA ARG A 235 -18.09 -1.71 -26.68
C ARG A 235 -17.12 -2.89 -26.46
N HIS A 236 -16.49 -3.31 -27.57
CA HIS A 236 -15.53 -4.42 -27.81
C HIS A 236 -16.10 -5.86 -27.79
N ARG A 237 -16.75 -6.23 -28.90
CA ARG A 237 -17.28 -7.58 -29.16
C ARG A 237 -16.20 -8.66 -29.13
N ALA A 238 -14.99 -8.38 -29.63
CA ALA A 238 -13.87 -9.31 -29.61
C ALA A 238 -13.37 -9.67 -28.20
N LEU A 239 -13.20 -8.69 -27.31
CA LEU A 239 -12.78 -8.95 -25.92
C LEU A 239 -13.84 -9.75 -25.16
N ARG A 240 -15.12 -9.40 -25.32
CA ARG A 240 -16.24 -10.21 -24.80
C ARG A 240 -16.19 -11.65 -25.31
N THR A 241 -15.94 -11.83 -26.60
CA THR A 241 -15.87 -13.16 -27.21
C THR A 241 -14.71 -13.96 -26.65
N ALA A 242 -13.54 -13.33 -26.45
CA ALA A 242 -12.37 -13.96 -25.85
C ALA A 242 -12.60 -14.32 -24.37
N ILE A 243 -13.19 -13.42 -23.58
CA ILE A 243 -13.52 -13.65 -22.16
C ILE A 243 -14.58 -14.76 -22.03
N GLY A 244 -15.69 -14.67 -22.77
CA GLY A 244 -16.74 -15.68 -22.76
C GLY A 244 -16.26 -17.03 -23.26
N TRP A 245 -15.32 -17.06 -24.20
CA TRP A 245 -14.68 -18.30 -24.64
C TRP A 245 -13.73 -18.90 -23.59
N SER A 246 -12.91 -18.07 -22.94
CA SER A 246 -12.10 -18.50 -21.79
C SER A 246 -12.99 -19.06 -20.69
N HIS A 247 -14.08 -18.38 -20.37
CA HIS A 247 -15.07 -18.84 -19.40
C HIS A 247 -15.71 -20.16 -19.83
N GLU A 248 -16.09 -20.33 -21.10
CA GLU A 248 -16.69 -21.57 -21.56
C GLU A 248 -15.76 -22.79 -21.59
N LEU A 249 -14.45 -22.57 -21.66
CA LEU A 249 -13.47 -23.65 -21.56
C LEU A 249 -13.06 -23.92 -20.12
N CYS A 250 -13.26 -22.98 -19.20
CA CYS A 250 -13.20 -23.28 -17.78
C CYS A 250 -14.23 -24.36 -17.47
N SER A 251 -13.80 -25.38 -16.72
CA SER A 251 -14.72 -26.33 -16.11
C SER A 251 -15.74 -25.59 -15.24
N PRO A 252 -16.94 -26.16 -14.99
CA PRO A 252 -17.95 -25.48 -14.17
C PRO A 252 -17.40 -25.01 -12.80
N ILE A 253 -16.44 -25.75 -12.25
CA ILE A 253 -15.83 -25.44 -10.96
C ILE A 253 -14.79 -24.32 -11.04
N GLU A 254 -14.08 -24.18 -12.16
CA GLU A 254 -13.17 -23.06 -12.44
C GLU A 254 -13.94 -21.76 -12.64
N ARG A 255 -15.08 -21.82 -13.35
CA ARG A 255 -15.98 -20.68 -13.54
C ARG A 255 -16.53 -20.17 -12.21
N LEU A 256 -16.95 -21.09 -11.35
CA LEU A 256 -17.42 -20.75 -10.01
C LEU A 256 -16.31 -20.08 -9.18
N LEU A 257 -15.09 -20.63 -9.21
CA LEU A 257 -13.96 -20.00 -8.51
C LEU A 257 -13.65 -18.60 -9.07
N TRP A 258 -13.65 -18.43 -10.40
CA TRP A 258 -13.46 -17.11 -11.02
C TRP A 258 -14.54 -16.13 -10.53
N ALA A 259 -15.82 -16.49 -10.62
CA ALA A 259 -16.91 -15.63 -10.14
C ALA A 259 -16.71 -15.24 -8.68
N ARG A 260 -16.39 -16.21 -7.80
CA ARG A 260 -16.18 -15.94 -6.36
C ARG A 260 -14.92 -15.14 -6.05
N LEU A 261 -13.86 -15.25 -6.85
CA LEU A 261 -12.64 -14.45 -6.67
C LEU A 261 -12.85 -12.96 -6.98
N SER A 262 -13.91 -12.60 -7.71
CA SER A 262 -14.22 -11.20 -8.03
C SER A 262 -14.61 -10.35 -6.82
N VAL A 263 -14.90 -10.97 -5.66
CA VAL A 263 -15.17 -10.24 -4.41
C VAL A 263 -13.91 -9.56 -3.85
N PHE A 264 -12.72 -10.09 -4.15
CA PHE A 264 -11.46 -9.54 -3.66
C PHE A 264 -11.09 -8.26 -4.40
N ARG A 265 -10.55 -7.30 -3.65
CA ARG A 265 -10.11 -5.99 -4.15
C ARG A 265 -8.59 -5.90 -4.33
N GLY A 266 -7.82 -6.88 -3.87
CA GLY A 266 -6.37 -6.93 -4.01
C GLY A 266 -5.83 -8.29 -4.46
N PRO A 267 -4.51 -8.46 -4.48
CA PRO A 267 -3.88 -9.76 -4.67
C PRO A 267 -4.29 -10.74 -3.56
N VAL A 268 -4.65 -11.97 -3.96
CA VAL A 268 -5.24 -12.98 -3.08
C VAL A 268 -4.22 -14.05 -2.71
N ASP A 269 -4.12 -14.38 -1.43
CA ASP A 269 -3.41 -15.56 -0.96
C ASP A 269 -4.29 -16.83 -1.06
N VAL A 270 -3.65 -18.00 -1.20
CA VAL A 270 -4.36 -19.29 -1.27
C VAL A 270 -5.25 -19.52 -0.03
N SER A 271 -4.81 -19.10 1.15
CA SER A 271 -5.61 -19.21 2.39
C SER A 271 -6.87 -18.36 2.34
N ASP A 272 -6.79 -17.16 1.77
CA ASP A 272 -7.91 -16.24 1.68
C ASP A 272 -8.94 -16.75 0.68
N ALA A 273 -8.48 -17.18 -0.50
CA ALA A 273 -9.33 -17.83 -1.50
C ALA A 273 -10.04 -19.06 -0.93
N ARG A 274 -9.35 -19.86 -0.10
CA ARG A 274 -9.95 -21.03 0.57
C ARG A 274 -11.05 -20.65 1.54
N SER A 275 -10.81 -19.65 2.38
CA SER A 275 -11.75 -19.23 3.40
C SER A 275 -13.02 -18.63 2.79
N VAL A 276 -12.86 -17.78 1.77
CA VAL A 276 -13.96 -17.01 1.20
C VAL A 276 -14.69 -17.79 0.10
N CYS A 277 -13.96 -18.38 -0.84
CA CYS A 277 -14.58 -18.96 -2.04
C CYS A 277 -15.08 -20.39 -1.84
N ALA A 278 -14.58 -21.16 -0.87
CA ALA A 278 -15.00 -22.55 -0.70
C ALA A 278 -16.48 -22.69 -0.31
N GLY A 279 -17.11 -23.79 -0.69
CA GLY A 279 -18.48 -24.14 -0.34
C GLY A 279 -19.35 -24.56 -1.52
N GLY A 280 -20.42 -25.30 -1.24
CA GLY A 280 -21.22 -25.93 -2.28
C GLY A 280 -20.39 -26.97 -3.04
N PRO A 281 -20.29 -26.91 -4.38
CA PRO A 281 -19.51 -27.86 -5.17
C PRO A 281 -17.99 -27.60 -5.13
N LEU A 282 -17.54 -26.49 -4.52
CA LEU A 282 -16.12 -26.10 -4.47
C LEU A 282 -15.49 -26.48 -3.12
N ASP A 283 -14.68 -27.54 -3.13
CA ASP A 283 -13.90 -27.97 -1.97
C ASP A 283 -12.67 -27.06 -1.78
N ALA A 284 -12.38 -26.69 -0.52
CA ALA A 284 -11.21 -25.91 -0.16
C ALA A 284 -9.89 -26.62 -0.53
N HIS A 285 -9.87 -27.96 -0.59
CA HIS A 285 -8.69 -28.72 -0.97
C HIS A 285 -8.33 -28.53 -2.45
N ASP A 286 -9.32 -28.33 -3.32
CA ASP A 286 -9.13 -28.21 -4.77
C ASP A 286 -8.70 -26.80 -5.22
N ILE A 287 -8.96 -25.78 -4.40
CA ILE A 287 -8.72 -24.37 -4.73
C ILE A 287 -7.29 -24.06 -5.19
N PRO A 288 -6.20 -24.54 -4.54
CA PRO A 288 -4.85 -24.26 -5.02
C PRO A 288 -4.62 -24.75 -6.46
N GLY A 289 -5.07 -25.97 -6.77
CA GLY A 289 -4.96 -26.53 -8.12
C GLY A 289 -5.83 -25.80 -9.13
N LEU A 290 -6.98 -25.25 -8.71
CA LEU A 290 -7.84 -24.42 -9.55
C LEU A 290 -7.23 -23.04 -9.81
N LEU A 291 -6.58 -22.42 -8.82
CA LEU A 291 -5.86 -21.16 -8.99
C LEU A 291 -4.73 -21.31 -10.02
N ASP A 292 -3.93 -22.37 -9.92
CA ASP A 292 -2.89 -22.67 -10.90
C ASP A 292 -3.47 -22.88 -12.31
N ARG A 293 -4.62 -23.56 -12.44
CA ARG A 293 -5.32 -23.70 -13.72
C ARG A 293 -5.83 -22.36 -14.26
N LEU A 294 -6.37 -21.49 -13.42
CA LEU A 294 -6.80 -20.14 -13.82
C LEU A 294 -5.61 -19.26 -14.24
N VAL A 295 -4.43 -19.45 -13.66
CA VAL A 295 -3.17 -18.81 -14.12
C VAL A 295 -2.75 -19.34 -15.47
N ASP A 296 -2.75 -20.66 -15.66
CA ASP A 296 -2.50 -21.28 -16.97
C ASP A 296 -3.47 -20.79 -18.03
N GLN A 297 -4.70 -20.51 -17.61
CA GLN A 297 -5.75 -19.96 -18.44
C GLN A 297 -5.68 -18.43 -18.62
N SER A 298 -4.65 -17.75 -18.09
CA SER A 298 -4.49 -16.29 -18.14
C SER A 298 -5.68 -15.51 -17.58
N VAL A 299 -6.48 -16.15 -16.71
CA VAL A 299 -7.54 -15.49 -15.94
C VAL A 299 -6.94 -14.79 -14.72
N LEU A 300 -5.95 -15.44 -14.10
CA LEU A 300 -5.16 -14.89 -13.00
C LEU A 300 -3.71 -14.65 -13.46
N GLN A 301 -3.07 -13.69 -12.81
CA GLN A 301 -1.63 -13.48 -12.85
C GLN A 301 -1.03 -13.87 -11.50
N ARG A 302 0.16 -14.46 -11.53
CA ARG A 302 0.89 -14.79 -10.32
C ARG A 302 1.91 -13.70 -10.00
N ASP A 303 1.87 -13.19 -8.78
CA ASP A 303 2.81 -12.22 -8.23
C ASP A 303 3.45 -12.81 -6.96
N GLY A 304 4.62 -13.44 -7.14
CA GLY A 304 5.23 -14.27 -6.10
C GLY A 304 4.34 -15.44 -5.68
N THR A 305 3.81 -15.37 -4.45
CA THR A 305 2.88 -16.35 -3.87
C THR A 305 1.40 -15.97 -4.01
N ARG A 306 1.11 -14.73 -4.44
CA ARG A 306 -0.24 -14.18 -4.55
C ARG A 306 -0.78 -14.24 -5.97
N TYR A 307 -2.10 -14.18 -6.09
CA TYR A 307 -2.84 -14.22 -7.35
C TYR A 307 -3.56 -12.88 -7.57
N ARG A 308 -3.41 -12.26 -8.73
CA ARG A 308 -4.12 -11.03 -9.12
C ARG A 308 -5.01 -11.31 -10.32
N MET A 309 -6.26 -10.87 -10.25
CA MET A 309 -7.18 -10.86 -11.39
C MET A 309 -7.12 -9.49 -12.08
N LEU A 310 -7.19 -9.46 -13.42
CA LEU A 310 -7.29 -8.20 -14.15
C LEU A 310 -8.69 -7.61 -14.02
N ASP A 311 -8.81 -6.29 -13.93
CA ASP A 311 -10.07 -5.57 -13.73
C ASP A 311 -11.18 -6.02 -14.67
N THR A 312 -10.89 -6.15 -15.98
CA THR A 312 -11.87 -6.60 -16.98
C THR A 312 -12.37 -8.04 -16.74
N LEU A 313 -11.53 -8.90 -16.16
CA LEU A 313 -11.92 -10.27 -15.80
C LEU A 313 -12.64 -10.29 -14.45
N CYS A 314 -12.28 -9.40 -13.53
CA CYS A 314 -12.97 -9.20 -12.26
C CYS A 314 -14.40 -8.70 -12.48
N GLU A 315 -14.59 -7.68 -13.34
CA GLU A 315 -15.91 -7.19 -13.77
C GLU A 315 -16.79 -8.31 -14.34
N TYR A 316 -16.20 -9.18 -15.18
CA TYR A 316 -16.91 -10.32 -15.74
C TYR A 316 -17.27 -11.38 -14.68
N GLY A 317 -16.34 -11.67 -13.75
CA GLY A 317 -16.60 -12.57 -12.64
C GLY A 317 -17.70 -12.06 -11.71
N ALA A 318 -17.72 -10.75 -11.42
CA ALA A 318 -18.72 -10.12 -10.57
C ALA A 318 -20.13 -10.16 -11.19
N MET A 319 -20.23 -9.98 -12.51
CA MET A 319 -21.50 -10.17 -13.23
C MET A 319 -22.03 -11.61 -13.06
N TRP A 320 -21.18 -12.62 -13.22
CA TRP A 320 -21.58 -14.01 -13.00
C TRP A 320 -21.91 -14.31 -11.54
N LEU A 321 -21.19 -13.71 -10.60
CA LEU A 321 -21.49 -13.85 -9.16
C LEU A 321 -22.91 -13.34 -8.85
N ALA A 322 -23.30 -12.23 -9.47
CA ALA A 322 -24.64 -11.67 -9.38
C ALA A 322 -25.72 -12.54 -10.03
N GLU A 323 -25.43 -13.10 -11.21
CA GLU A 323 -26.34 -14.05 -11.87
C GLU A 323 -26.53 -15.34 -11.06
N LEU A 324 -25.51 -15.75 -10.30
CA LEU A 324 -25.61 -16.87 -9.34
C LEU A 324 -26.37 -16.50 -8.06
N GLY A 325 -26.63 -15.21 -7.82
CA GLY A 325 -27.26 -14.70 -6.60
C GLY A 325 -26.39 -14.89 -5.35
N GLU A 326 -25.07 -14.92 -5.52
CA GLU A 326 -24.11 -15.21 -4.45
C GLU A 326 -23.40 -13.94 -3.92
N ASP A 327 -23.66 -12.74 -4.46
CA ASP A 327 -22.99 -11.48 -4.10
C ASP A 327 -22.97 -11.23 -2.58
N ASP A 328 -24.15 -11.15 -1.95
CA ASP A 328 -24.29 -10.89 -0.51
C ASP A 328 -23.62 -11.97 0.33
N THR A 329 -23.70 -13.24 -0.13
CA THR A 329 -23.10 -14.36 0.58
C THR A 329 -21.58 -14.27 0.58
N LEU A 330 -20.98 -13.92 -0.55
CA LEU A 330 -19.54 -13.81 -0.69
C LEU A 330 -19.01 -12.52 -0.06
N ALA A 331 -19.73 -11.40 -0.16
CA ALA A 331 -19.39 -10.16 0.54
C ALA A 331 -19.34 -10.36 2.06
N ARG A 332 -20.35 -11.05 2.63
CA ARG A 332 -20.36 -11.40 4.06
C ARG A 332 -19.19 -12.30 4.44
N ARG A 333 -18.91 -13.36 3.68
CA ARG A 333 -17.78 -14.27 3.96
C ARG A 333 -16.43 -13.57 3.86
N HIS A 334 -16.28 -12.68 2.89
CA HIS A 334 -15.09 -11.86 2.72
C HIS A 334 -14.90 -10.95 3.94
N ALA A 335 -15.95 -10.25 4.37
CA ALA A 335 -15.93 -9.41 5.55
C ALA A 335 -15.60 -10.18 6.84
N GLU A 336 -16.24 -11.33 7.06
CA GLU A 336 -15.97 -12.24 8.19
C GLU A 336 -14.53 -12.76 8.18
N HIS A 337 -14.02 -13.08 6.99
CA HIS A 337 -12.64 -13.54 6.83
C HIS A 337 -11.64 -12.45 7.22
N TYR A 338 -11.77 -11.22 6.71
CA TYR A 338 -10.83 -10.16 7.04
C TYR A 338 -10.98 -9.65 8.48
N ALA A 339 -12.19 -9.70 9.07
CA ALA A 339 -12.35 -9.50 10.51
C ALA A 339 -11.59 -10.56 11.34
N THR A 340 -11.62 -11.82 10.89
CA THR A 340 -10.85 -12.92 11.50
C THR A 340 -9.34 -12.69 11.34
N VAL A 341 -8.88 -12.29 10.15
CA VAL A 341 -7.47 -11.96 9.89
C VAL A 341 -6.98 -10.84 10.82
N LEU A 342 -7.78 -9.80 11.04
CA LEU A 342 -7.44 -8.73 12.00
C LEU A 342 -7.42 -9.24 13.45
N ALA A 343 -8.31 -10.16 13.82
CA ALA A 343 -8.31 -10.76 15.15
C ALA A 343 -7.09 -11.66 15.39
N GLU A 344 -6.69 -12.46 14.39
CA GLU A 344 -5.47 -13.26 14.42
C GLU A 344 -4.21 -12.38 14.48
N ALA A 345 -4.19 -11.27 13.73
CA ALA A 345 -3.09 -10.31 13.75
C ALA A 345 -2.92 -9.65 15.12
N ASP A 346 -4.02 -9.21 15.75
CA ASP A 346 -4.04 -8.66 17.11
C ASP A 346 -3.52 -9.68 18.14
N ALA A 347 -3.98 -10.94 18.06
CA ALA A 347 -3.52 -12.01 18.95
C ALA A 347 -2.05 -12.39 18.72
N GLY A 348 -1.61 -12.37 17.47
CA GLY A 348 -0.24 -12.66 17.04
C GLY A 348 0.74 -11.50 17.20
N TRP A 349 0.28 -10.31 17.58
CA TRP A 349 1.13 -9.12 17.64
C TRP A 349 2.28 -9.27 18.65
N LEU A 350 2.01 -9.90 19.80
CA LEU A 350 3.01 -10.19 20.84
C LEU A 350 3.72 -11.52 20.55
N SER A 351 4.33 -11.65 19.37
CA SER A 351 5.06 -12.85 18.95
C SER A 351 6.15 -12.56 17.92
N ASP A 352 6.89 -13.58 17.50
CA ASP A 352 7.84 -13.54 16.38
C ASP A 352 7.16 -13.41 15.00
N GLN A 353 5.83 -13.54 14.94
CA GLN A 353 5.04 -13.37 13.71
C GLN A 353 4.70 -11.90 13.41
N GLN A 354 5.06 -10.96 14.28
CA GLN A 354 4.65 -9.56 14.16
C GLN A 354 4.99 -8.95 12.79
N VAL A 355 6.21 -9.19 12.28
CA VAL A 355 6.64 -8.71 10.94
C VAL A 355 5.78 -9.30 9.83
N ALA A 356 5.46 -10.60 9.90
CA ALA A 356 4.61 -11.25 8.91
C ALA A 356 3.18 -10.69 8.92
N TRP A 357 2.64 -10.37 10.11
CA TRP A 357 1.33 -9.75 10.24
C TRP A 357 1.30 -8.33 9.67
N TYR A 358 2.32 -7.52 9.91
CA TYR A 358 2.44 -6.19 9.30
C TYR A 358 2.43 -6.27 7.76
N ALA A 359 3.26 -7.15 7.19
CA ALA A 359 3.31 -7.36 5.74
C ALA A 359 1.96 -7.86 5.19
N ARG A 360 1.27 -8.77 5.90
CA ARG A 360 -0.04 -9.28 5.49
C ARG A 360 -1.12 -8.21 5.54
N ILE A 361 -1.22 -7.43 6.62
CA ILE A 361 -2.24 -6.38 6.76
C ILE A 361 -2.00 -5.26 5.75
N SER A 362 -0.75 -4.85 5.52
CA SER A 362 -0.41 -3.88 4.48
C SER A 362 -0.77 -4.42 3.08
N GLY A 363 -0.43 -5.68 2.79
CA GLY A 363 -0.72 -6.31 1.50
C GLY A 363 -2.20 -6.57 1.21
N SER A 364 -3.04 -6.63 2.26
CA SER A 364 -4.48 -6.87 2.18
C SER A 364 -5.32 -5.62 2.43
N HIS A 365 -4.69 -4.46 2.44
CA HIS A 365 -5.32 -3.19 2.80
C HIS A 365 -6.62 -2.88 2.01
N PRO A 366 -6.69 -3.03 0.66
CA PRO A 366 -7.93 -2.82 -0.08
C PRO A 366 -9.08 -3.76 0.31
N ASP A 367 -8.75 -4.98 0.73
CA ASP A 367 -9.73 -5.97 1.16
C ASP A 367 -10.19 -5.73 2.60
N VAL A 368 -9.30 -5.28 3.50
CA VAL A 368 -9.69 -4.83 4.84
C VAL A 368 -10.67 -3.65 4.75
N ARG A 369 -10.42 -2.72 3.84
CA ARG A 369 -11.33 -1.61 3.55
C ARG A 369 -12.72 -2.09 3.13
N ALA A 370 -12.77 -2.95 2.11
CA ALA A 370 -14.04 -3.49 1.62
C ALA A 370 -14.80 -4.27 2.70
N ALA A 371 -14.08 -4.99 3.56
CA ALA A 371 -14.66 -5.66 4.72
C ALA A 371 -15.27 -4.66 5.71
N LEU A 372 -14.56 -3.59 6.07
CA LEU A 372 -15.08 -2.57 6.98
C LEU A 372 -16.31 -1.85 6.42
N ASP A 373 -16.32 -1.50 5.14
CA ASP A 373 -17.50 -0.88 4.51
C ASP A 373 -18.71 -1.82 4.57
N HIS A 374 -18.53 -3.10 4.25
CA HIS A 374 -19.60 -4.08 4.35
C HIS A 374 -20.10 -4.26 5.80
N LEU A 375 -19.20 -4.35 6.78
CA LEU A 375 -19.57 -4.52 8.19
C LEU A 375 -20.28 -3.28 8.74
N ILE A 376 -19.88 -2.07 8.34
CA ILE A 376 -20.57 -0.83 8.77
C ILE A 376 -22.05 -0.86 8.40
N GLU A 377 -22.39 -1.42 7.23
CA GLU A 377 -23.76 -1.50 6.75
C GLU A 377 -24.54 -2.68 7.34
N THR A 378 -23.86 -3.79 7.67
CA THR A 378 -24.51 -5.07 7.98
C THR A 378 -24.38 -5.54 9.42
N ASP A 379 -23.26 -5.24 10.09
CA ASP A 379 -22.95 -5.62 11.46
C ASP A 379 -22.06 -4.55 12.15
N PRO A 380 -22.68 -3.49 12.71
CA PRO A 380 -21.98 -2.40 13.39
C PRO A 380 -21.04 -2.83 14.53
N ASP A 381 -21.37 -3.92 15.25
CA ASP A 381 -20.55 -4.40 16.37
C ASP A 381 -19.27 -5.07 15.84
N ALA A 382 -19.38 -5.89 14.79
CA ALA A 382 -18.22 -6.47 14.12
C ALA A 382 -17.36 -5.39 13.43
N ALA A 383 -17.98 -4.38 12.82
CA ALA A 383 -17.27 -3.23 12.23
C ALA A 383 -16.43 -2.50 13.28
N LEU A 384 -17.01 -2.25 14.45
CA LEU A 384 -16.35 -1.58 15.57
C LEU A 384 -15.16 -2.39 16.10
N ASP A 385 -15.31 -3.71 16.28
CA ASP A 385 -14.23 -4.59 16.74
C ASP A 385 -13.09 -4.65 15.71
N ALA A 386 -13.43 -4.83 14.43
CA ALA A 386 -12.47 -4.90 13.32
C ALA A 386 -11.68 -3.59 13.17
N ALA A 387 -12.38 -2.44 13.13
CA ALA A 387 -11.75 -1.13 13.04
C ALA A 387 -10.80 -0.88 14.23
N GLY A 388 -11.21 -1.20 15.46
CA GLY A 388 -10.34 -1.03 16.64
C GLY A 388 -9.06 -1.86 16.59
N ARG A 389 -9.06 -3.04 15.94
CA ARG A 389 -7.87 -3.91 15.78
C ARG A 389 -6.84 -3.35 14.81
N THR A 390 -7.24 -2.43 13.93
CA THR A 390 -6.30 -1.77 13.01
C THR A 390 -5.30 -0.86 13.73
N GLY A 391 -5.58 -0.42 14.96
CA GLY A 391 -4.79 0.57 15.69
C GLY A 391 -3.33 0.18 15.96
N LEU A 392 -2.99 -1.10 15.98
CA LEU A 392 -1.60 -1.56 16.11
C LEU A 392 -0.82 -1.58 14.79
N PHE A 393 -1.50 -1.48 13.66
CA PHE A 393 -0.94 -1.74 12.32
C PHE A 393 -1.00 -0.50 11.43
N TRP A 394 -2.20 0.04 11.21
CA TRP A 394 -2.42 1.15 10.26
C TRP A 394 -1.60 2.40 10.58
N PRO A 395 -1.44 2.82 11.85
CA PRO A 395 -0.57 3.95 12.16
C PRO A 395 0.88 3.76 11.74
N CYS A 396 1.41 2.55 11.86
CA CYS A 396 2.77 2.25 11.46
C CYS A 396 2.91 2.10 9.93
N CYS A 397 1.86 1.63 9.25
CA CYS A 397 1.82 1.50 7.79
C CYS A 397 1.52 2.81 7.05
N GLY A 398 1.33 3.93 7.77
CA GLY A 398 1.10 5.25 7.17
C GLY A 398 -0.36 5.65 6.93
N HIS A 399 -1.33 4.75 7.18
CA HIS A 399 -2.75 4.98 6.86
C HIS A 399 -3.52 5.76 7.94
N LEU A 400 -2.96 6.86 8.48
CA LEU A 400 -3.57 7.60 9.59
C LEU A 400 -4.91 8.28 9.22
N HIS A 401 -4.99 8.89 8.04
CA HIS A 401 -6.22 9.58 7.59
C HIS A 401 -7.39 8.60 7.43
N GLU A 402 -7.13 7.46 6.81
CA GLU A 402 -8.13 6.41 6.65
C GLU A 402 -8.48 5.73 7.97
N SER A 403 -7.49 5.51 8.85
CA SER A 403 -7.75 5.03 10.21
C SER A 403 -8.73 5.96 10.92
N ARG A 404 -8.52 7.27 10.83
CA ARG A 404 -9.43 8.27 11.39
C ARG A 404 -10.83 8.18 10.79
N ASP A 405 -10.98 8.16 9.45
CA ASP A 405 -12.30 8.09 8.80
C ASP A 405 -13.09 6.87 9.27
N TYR A 406 -12.52 5.67 9.20
CA TYR A 406 -13.20 4.45 9.62
C TYR A 406 -13.53 4.45 11.11
N LEU A 407 -12.59 4.88 11.96
CA LEU A 407 -12.80 4.92 13.41
C LEU A 407 -13.88 5.92 13.81
N GLU A 408 -13.89 7.13 13.23
CA GLU A 408 -14.93 8.13 13.46
C GLU A 408 -16.30 7.62 12.98
N ARG A 409 -16.37 6.96 11.82
CA ARG A 409 -17.61 6.34 11.29
C ARG A 409 -18.16 5.27 12.22
N VAL A 410 -17.36 4.28 12.62
CA VAL A 410 -17.85 3.20 13.50
C VAL A 410 -18.20 3.69 14.90
N LEU A 411 -17.51 4.71 15.41
CA LEU A 411 -17.81 5.30 16.73
C LEU A 411 -19.07 6.15 16.74
N ALA A 412 -19.47 6.68 15.56
CA ALA A 412 -20.72 7.40 15.35
C ALA A 412 -21.95 6.47 15.24
N LEU A 413 -21.75 5.17 15.03
CA LEU A 413 -22.84 4.18 15.06
C LEU A 413 -23.38 4.02 16.48
N ASP A 414 -24.69 3.77 16.60
CA ASP A 414 -25.38 3.52 17.87
C ASP A 414 -25.10 2.09 18.37
N THR A 415 -23.86 1.87 18.81
CA THR A 415 -23.38 0.60 19.36
C THR A 415 -23.37 0.63 20.89
N PRO A 416 -23.71 -0.49 21.56
CA PRO A 416 -23.63 -0.56 23.01
C PRO A 416 -22.19 -0.35 23.49
N LYS A 417 -22.06 0.16 24.71
CA LYS A 417 -20.76 0.25 25.38
C LYS A 417 -20.19 -1.16 25.54
N SER A 418 -18.97 -1.34 25.06
CA SER A 418 -18.31 -2.63 24.99
C SER A 418 -16.78 -2.46 24.99
N PRO A 419 -16.01 -3.50 25.33
CA PRO A 419 -14.56 -3.50 25.18
C PRO A 419 -14.10 -3.16 23.75
N SER A 420 -14.87 -3.55 22.73
CA SER A 420 -14.59 -3.21 21.33
C SER A 420 -14.73 -1.70 21.09
N ARG A 421 -15.73 -1.04 21.68
CA ARG A 421 -15.84 0.43 21.65
C ARG A 421 -14.65 1.10 22.32
N THR A 422 -14.23 0.60 23.48
CA THR A 422 -13.06 1.13 24.19
C THR A 422 -11.77 0.98 23.35
N ARG A 423 -11.59 -0.15 22.66
CA ARG A 423 -10.48 -0.36 21.73
C ARG A 423 -10.55 0.61 20.54
N ALA A 424 -11.72 0.82 19.94
CA ALA A 424 -11.88 1.78 18.85
C ALA A 424 -11.56 3.23 19.29
N LEU A 425 -12.00 3.64 20.48
CA LEU A 425 -11.63 4.94 21.06
C LEU A 425 -10.11 5.06 21.29
N TRP A 426 -9.47 3.98 21.76
CA TRP A 426 -8.01 3.94 21.88
C TRP A 426 -7.31 4.11 20.53
N ALA A 427 -7.74 3.35 19.52
CA ALA A 427 -7.20 3.42 18.16
C ALA A 427 -7.40 4.81 17.54
N LEU A 428 -8.53 5.48 17.82
CA LEU A 428 -8.76 6.84 17.35
C LEU A 428 -7.84 7.84 18.07
N GLY A 429 -7.69 7.71 19.39
CA GLY A 429 -6.86 8.61 20.18
C GLY A 429 -5.37 8.53 19.80
N ILE A 430 -4.83 7.33 19.53
CA ILE A 430 -3.45 7.21 19.01
C ILE A 430 -3.34 7.84 17.61
N THR A 431 -4.34 7.64 16.74
CA THR A 431 -4.34 8.19 15.37
C THR A 431 -4.33 9.71 15.39
N LEU A 432 -5.22 10.33 16.16
CA LEU A 432 -5.28 11.78 16.35
C LEU A 432 -3.99 12.34 16.96
N THR A 433 -3.40 11.62 17.91
CA THR A 433 -2.13 12.02 18.53
C THR A 433 -0.99 12.03 17.52
N LEU A 434 -0.90 10.97 16.71
CA LEU A 434 0.09 10.89 15.64
C LEU A 434 -0.22 11.88 14.52
N GLN A 435 -1.47 12.33 14.36
CA GLN A 435 -1.77 13.45 13.47
C GLN A 435 -1.38 14.82 14.04
N GLY A 436 -1.09 14.91 15.34
CA GLY A 436 -0.79 16.18 16.01
C GLY A 436 -2.03 16.93 16.52
N ASP A 437 -3.24 16.39 16.36
CA ASP A 437 -4.46 16.91 17.00
C ASP A 437 -4.51 16.45 18.47
N HIS A 438 -3.57 16.95 19.27
CA HIS A 438 -3.44 16.58 20.67
C HIS A 438 -4.66 17.00 21.51
N GLN A 439 -5.36 18.07 21.11
CA GLN A 439 -6.54 18.56 21.84
C GLN A 439 -7.72 17.59 21.69
N THR A 440 -8.01 17.15 20.46
CA THR A 440 -9.07 16.16 20.24
C THR A 440 -8.65 14.79 20.75
N ALA A 441 -7.38 14.40 20.60
CA ALA A 441 -6.85 13.16 21.17
C ALA A 441 -7.03 13.07 22.68
N LEU A 442 -6.78 14.15 23.45
CA LEU A 442 -7.02 14.17 24.90
C LEU A 442 -8.49 13.91 25.23
N ARG A 443 -9.42 14.55 24.51
CA ARG A 443 -10.86 14.37 24.72
C ARG A 443 -11.30 12.93 24.45
N VAL A 444 -10.81 12.34 23.35
CA VAL A 444 -11.08 10.94 23.01
C VAL A 444 -10.43 9.99 24.02
N GLY A 445 -9.22 10.31 24.52
CA GLY A 445 -8.55 9.55 25.57
C GLY A 445 -9.31 9.56 26.89
N GLU A 446 -9.90 10.69 27.29
CA GLU A 446 -10.77 10.81 28.46
C GLU A 446 -12.06 9.99 28.30
N GLU A 447 -12.66 9.99 27.10
CA GLU A 447 -13.80 9.13 26.77
C GLU A 447 -13.42 7.64 26.85
N CYS A 448 -12.27 7.26 26.29
CA CYS A 448 -11.70 5.92 26.38
C CYS A 448 -11.51 5.50 27.85
N ALA A 449 -10.97 6.37 28.70
CA ALA A 449 -10.81 6.12 30.13
C ALA A 449 -12.16 5.96 30.85
N SER A 450 -13.17 6.74 30.48
CA SER A 450 -14.52 6.58 31.01
C SER A 450 -15.17 5.27 30.59
N ALA A 451 -15.00 4.86 29.33
CA ALA A 451 -15.49 3.59 28.82
C ALA A 451 -14.76 2.40 29.49
N ALA A 452 -13.44 2.49 29.64
CA ALA A 452 -12.64 1.48 30.32
C ALA A 452 -13.07 1.22 31.77
N ARG A 453 -13.40 2.28 32.52
CA ARG A 453 -13.94 2.15 33.89
C ARG A 453 -15.31 1.47 33.93
N GLN A 454 -16.10 1.58 32.87
CA GLN A 454 -17.42 0.96 32.78
C GLN A 454 -17.32 -0.51 32.37
N ASP A 455 -16.40 -0.84 31.45
CA ASP A 455 -16.15 -2.21 30.99
C ASP A 455 -15.41 -3.05 32.06
N GLY A 456 -14.57 -2.42 32.88
CA GLY A 456 -13.87 -3.03 34.01
C GLY A 456 -12.76 -4.04 33.64
N THR A 457 -12.39 -4.14 32.36
CA THR A 457 -11.33 -5.07 31.91
C THR A 457 -9.94 -4.44 32.05
N ALA A 458 -8.94 -5.27 32.40
CA ALA A 458 -7.54 -4.81 32.50
C ALA A 458 -6.99 -4.30 31.15
N GLN A 459 -7.40 -4.92 30.03
CA GLN A 459 -7.01 -4.47 28.69
C GLN A 459 -7.59 -3.08 28.39
N SER A 460 -8.86 -2.84 28.69
CA SER A 460 -9.49 -1.53 28.52
C SER A 460 -8.78 -0.43 29.32
N GLY A 461 -8.37 -0.72 30.56
CA GLY A 461 -7.60 0.21 31.38
C GLY A 461 -6.24 0.56 30.77
N LEU A 462 -5.53 -0.44 30.25
CA LEU A 462 -4.25 -0.24 29.57
C LEU A 462 -4.40 0.50 28.24
N PHE A 463 -5.46 0.25 27.47
CA PHE A 463 -5.78 1.02 26.26
C PHE A 463 -5.96 2.51 26.58
N ALA A 464 -6.80 2.84 27.56
CA ALA A 464 -7.02 4.21 27.99
C ALA A 464 -5.71 4.89 28.45
N ALA A 465 -4.89 4.18 29.23
CA ALA A 465 -3.61 4.69 29.70
C ALA A 465 -2.61 4.92 28.56
N HIS A 466 -2.56 4.01 27.58
CA HIS A 466 -1.67 4.14 26.43
C HIS A 466 -2.02 5.38 25.59
N THR A 467 -3.30 5.59 25.23
CA THR A 467 -3.68 6.75 24.40
C THR A 467 -3.45 8.08 25.13
N LEU A 468 -3.84 8.19 26.41
CA LEU A 468 -3.61 9.39 27.22
C LEU A 468 -2.11 9.64 27.46
N GLY A 469 -1.37 8.60 27.80
CA GLY A 469 0.07 8.68 28.07
C GLY A 469 0.85 9.11 26.82
N LEU A 470 0.55 8.52 25.66
CA LEU A 470 1.13 8.95 24.37
C LEU A 470 0.78 10.41 24.09
N THR A 471 -0.49 10.80 24.23
CA THR A 471 -0.92 12.19 23.99
C THR A 471 -0.19 13.18 24.90
N HIS A 472 -0.02 12.85 26.19
CA HIS A 472 0.72 13.67 27.13
C HIS A 472 2.20 13.81 26.78
N LEU A 473 2.87 12.72 26.37
CA LEU A 473 4.27 12.79 25.90
C LEU A 473 4.38 13.74 24.70
N MET A 474 3.54 13.53 23.69
CA MET A 474 3.59 14.30 22.45
C MET A 474 3.25 15.78 22.68
N ALA A 475 2.43 16.08 23.69
CA ALA A 475 2.11 17.44 24.13
C ALA A 475 3.14 18.05 25.11
N GLY A 476 4.29 17.41 25.34
CA GLY A 476 5.36 17.91 26.21
C GLY A 476 5.04 17.87 27.71
N ARG A 477 4.19 16.92 28.15
CA ARG A 477 3.78 16.74 29.56
C ARG A 477 4.26 15.40 30.11
N PRO A 478 5.58 15.18 30.25
CA PRO A 478 6.14 13.88 30.59
C PRO A 478 5.73 13.38 31.98
N GLN A 479 5.53 14.28 32.96
CA GLN A 479 5.06 13.86 34.28
C GLN A 479 3.65 13.26 34.22
N ALA A 480 2.72 13.88 33.48
CA ALA A 480 1.37 13.35 33.32
C ALA A 480 1.36 12.00 32.56
N ALA A 481 2.23 11.86 31.57
CA ALA A 481 2.40 10.58 30.87
C ALA A 481 2.94 9.47 31.78
N TYR A 482 3.92 9.80 32.63
CA TYR A 482 4.45 8.89 33.65
C TYR A 482 3.33 8.44 34.59
N ASP A 483 2.61 9.39 35.20
CA ASP A 483 1.60 9.11 36.23
C ASP A 483 0.51 8.17 35.70
N VAL A 484 -0.03 8.46 34.51
CA VAL A 484 -1.09 7.64 33.88
C VAL A 484 -0.59 6.24 33.54
N SER A 485 0.63 6.12 33.01
CA SER A 485 1.18 4.82 32.62
C SER A 485 1.58 3.97 33.84
N ASP A 486 2.17 4.60 34.86
CA ASP A 486 2.59 3.95 36.10
C ASP A 486 1.40 3.45 36.93
N GLU A 487 0.33 4.25 37.03
CA GLU A 487 -0.92 3.84 37.67
C GLU A 487 -1.52 2.61 36.98
N ALA A 488 -1.65 2.64 35.65
CA ALA A 488 -2.23 1.53 34.89
C ALA A 488 -1.37 0.26 34.95
N LEU A 489 -0.04 0.39 34.85
CA LEU A 489 0.87 -0.75 34.99
C LEU A 489 0.84 -1.35 36.39
N THR A 490 0.67 -0.52 37.43
CA THR A 490 0.52 -0.99 38.82
C THR A 490 -0.83 -1.64 39.05
N ALA A 491 -1.92 -1.08 38.52
CA ALA A 491 -3.28 -1.60 38.68
C ALA A 491 -3.52 -2.89 37.89
N HIS A 492 -2.81 -3.08 36.78
CA HIS A 492 -3.03 -4.18 35.84
C HIS A 492 -1.78 -5.04 35.60
N SER A 493 -0.85 -5.08 36.55
CA SER A 493 0.37 -5.87 36.44
C SER A 493 0.06 -7.37 36.32
N THR A 494 0.34 -7.97 35.17
CA THR A 494 0.43 -9.43 35.02
C THR A 494 1.90 -9.86 34.96
N ALA A 495 2.21 -11.02 35.55
CA ALA A 495 3.54 -11.61 35.55
C ALA A 495 3.49 -13.02 34.92
N PRO A 496 4.06 -13.22 33.72
CA PRO A 496 4.68 -12.22 32.84
C PRO A 496 3.63 -11.26 32.22
N PRO A 497 4.06 -10.07 31.75
CA PRO A 497 3.21 -9.15 31.01
C PRO A 497 2.43 -9.86 29.90
N SER A 498 1.14 -9.62 29.82
CA SER A 498 0.23 -10.33 28.93
C SER A 498 -0.53 -9.34 28.04
N GLY A 499 -0.04 -9.15 26.81
CA GLY A 499 -0.75 -8.43 25.76
C GLY A 499 -0.09 -7.12 25.31
N ALA A 500 -0.37 -6.76 24.06
CA ALA A 500 0.17 -5.57 23.40
C ALA A 500 -0.01 -4.24 24.18
N PRO A 501 -1.17 -3.96 24.80
CA PRO A 501 -1.39 -2.67 25.49
C PRO A 501 -0.45 -2.45 26.68
N GLN A 502 -0.06 -3.53 27.37
CA GLN A 502 0.87 -3.44 28.48
C GLN A 502 2.28 -3.05 28.01
N LEU A 503 2.77 -3.65 26.93
CA LEU A 503 4.04 -3.28 26.31
C LEU A 503 4.03 -1.83 25.83
N CYS A 504 2.90 -1.38 25.24
CA CYS A 504 2.73 0.00 24.83
C CYS A 504 2.85 0.97 26.03
N CYS A 505 2.15 0.72 27.14
CA CYS A 505 2.29 1.53 28.36
C CYS A 505 3.72 1.51 28.92
N MET A 506 4.43 0.38 28.86
CA MET A 506 5.84 0.30 29.27
C MET A 506 6.75 1.18 28.40
N VAL A 507 6.50 1.23 27.08
CA VAL A 507 7.20 2.15 26.17
C VAL A 507 6.95 3.60 26.59
N ILE A 508 5.70 4.01 26.78
CA ILE A 508 5.34 5.38 27.18
C ILE A 508 6.02 5.76 28.50
N ARG A 509 5.95 4.90 29.52
CA ARG A 509 6.60 5.15 30.82
C ARG A 509 8.12 5.32 30.68
N THR A 510 8.76 4.50 29.84
CA THR A 510 10.22 4.59 29.59
C THR A 510 10.59 5.93 28.93
N PHE A 511 9.81 6.37 27.93
CA PHE A 511 10.01 7.70 27.31
C PHE A 511 9.78 8.83 28.31
N ALA A 512 8.77 8.71 29.18
CA ALA A 512 8.49 9.69 30.22
C ALA A 512 9.65 9.82 31.23
N ASP A 513 10.26 8.71 31.67
CA ASP A 513 11.43 8.74 32.56
C ASP A 513 12.62 9.47 31.92
N SER A 514 12.93 9.20 30.65
CA SER A 514 13.99 9.91 29.91
C SER A 514 13.70 11.42 29.82
N ALA A 515 12.47 11.80 29.47
CA ALA A 515 12.07 13.21 29.36
C ALA A 515 12.06 13.94 30.72
N LEU A 516 11.91 13.22 31.83
CA LEU A 516 12.04 13.75 33.19
C LEU A 516 13.51 13.79 33.68
N GLY A 517 14.47 13.35 32.87
CA GLY A 517 15.88 13.29 33.22
C GLY A 517 16.27 12.12 34.14
N ARG A 518 15.38 11.15 34.34
CA ARG A 518 15.61 9.93 35.15
C ARG A 518 16.32 8.86 34.31
N LEU A 519 17.53 9.18 33.87
CA LEU A 519 18.24 8.41 32.84
C LEU A 519 18.60 6.99 33.31
N ASP A 520 18.90 6.79 34.60
CA ASP A 520 19.25 5.47 35.13
C ASP A 520 18.01 4.56 35.18
N GLU A 521 16.87 5.09 35.61
CA GLU A 521 15.58 4.41 35.62
C GLU A 521 15.12 4.09 34.19
N ALA A 522 15.23 5.06 33.27
CA ALA A 522 14.88 4.88 31.87
C ALA A 522 15.77 3.82 31.19
N TYR A 523 17.08 3.82 31.48
CA TYR A 523 18.00 2.82 30.95
C TYR A 523 17.64 1.42 31.46
N ALA A 524 17.38 1.27 32.77
CA ALA A 524 16.96 0.00 33.36
C ALA A 524 15.63 -0.49 32.77
N ALA A 525 14.65 0.41 32.58
CA ALA A 525 13.38 0.12 31.96
C ALA A 525 13.53 -0.32 30.49
N ALA A 526 14.36 0.37 29.70
CA ALA A 526 14.65 0.02 28.32
C ALA A 526 15.35 -1.34 28.19
N VAL A 527 16.31 -1.67 29.07
CA VAL A 527 16.92 -3.01 29.13
C VAL A 527 15.89 -4.09 29.46
N GLY A 528 14.98 -3.82 30.40
CA GLY A 528 13.89 -4.70 30.76
C GLY A 528 12.94 -4.95 29.59
N LEU A 529 12.51 -3.88 28.92
CA LEU A 529 11.64 -3.94 27.75
C LEU A 529 12.28 -4.73 26.61
N ARG A 530 13.55 -4.47 26.29
CA ARG A 530 14.30 -5.23 25.28
C ARG A 530 14.32 -6.72 25.61
N ARG A 531 14.57 -7.10 26.87
CA ARG A 531 14.60 -8.50 27.29
C ARG A 531 13.23 -9.16 27.14
N LEU A 532 12.17 -8.46 27.53
CA LEU A 532 10.79 -8.94 27.42
C LEU A 532 10.39 -9.13 25.95
N SER A 533 10.60 -8.13 25.09
CA SER A 533 10.30 -8.27 23.66
C SER A 533 11.11 -9.40 23.00
N LEU A 534 12.37 -9.60 23.40
CA LEU A 534 13.17 -10.76 22.93
C LEU A 534 12.58 -12.11 23.37
N GLN A 535 11.97 -12.19 24.55
CA GLN A 535 11.32 -13.41 25.03
C GLN A 535 10.10 -13.77 24.17
N TYR A 536 9.33 -12.77 23.71
CA TYR A 536 8.19 -12.98 22.83
C TYR A 536 8.56 -13.05 21.34
N GLY A 537 9.76 -12.60 20.96
CA GLY A 537 10.14 -12.41 19.56
C GLY A 537 9.55 -11.16 18.93
N GLU A 538 8.93 -10.28 19.70
CA GLU A 538 8.26 -9.06 19.25
C GLU A 538 9.28 -7.95 18.88
N HIS A 539 8.97 -7.15 17.85
CA HIS A 539 9.87 -6.20 17.21
C HIS A 539 9.56 -4.73 17.53
N TRP A 540 8.29 -4.33 17.62
CA TRP A 540 7.88 -2.93 17.78
C TRP A 540 8.36 -2.35 19.11
N ALA A 541 8.07 -2.98 20.25
CA ALA A 541 8.53 -2.45 21.55
C ALA A 541 10.05 -2.61 21.71
N ARG A 542 10.65 -3.65 21.12
CA ARG A 542 12.10 -3.83 21.07
C ARG A 542 12.79 -2.66 20.34
N SER A 543 12.21 -2.20 19.23
CA SER A 543 12.77 -1.07 18.47
C SER A 543 12.76 0.22 19.30
N TYR A 544 11.70 0.49 20.07
CA TYR A 544 11.63 1.63 20.97
C TYR A 544 12.53 1.48 22.21
N ALA A 545 12.80 0.26 22.66
CA ALA A 545 13.84 0.01 23.67
C ALA A 545 15.22 0.39 23.12
N PHE A 546 15.54 0.02 21.88
CA PHE A 546 16.78 0.43 21.23
C PHE A 546 16.87 1.94 21.03
N HIS A 547 15.77 2.61 20.69
CA HIS A 547 15.70 4.07 20.63
C HIS A 547 16.16 4.69 21.96
N GLN A 548 15.55 4.28 23.08
CA GLN A 548 15.85 4.83 24.40
C GLN A 548 17.29 4.53 24.84
N LEU A 549 17.80 3.32 24.59
CA LEU A 549 19.19 2.99 24.87
C LEU A 549 20.16 3.86 24.06
N ALA A 550 19.91 4.02 22.75
CA ALA A 550 20.74 4.86 21.89
C ALA A 550 20.74 6.33 22.35
N PHE A 551 19.57 6.87 22.67
CA PHE A 551 19.44 8.24 23.17
C PHE A 551 20.23 8.45 24.47
N ILE A 552 20.06 7.57 25.45
CA ILE A 552 20.77 7.64 26.73
C ILE A 552 22.29 7.48 26.54
N ASP A 553 22.72 6.57 25.66
CA ASP A 553 24.13 6.39 25.31
C ASP A 553 24.74 7.66 24.71
N LEU A 554 24.01 8.39 23.85
CA LEU A 554 24.46 9.68 23.30
C LEU A 554 24.63 10.73 24.39
N LEU A 555 23.66 10.87 25.29
CA LEU A 555 23.73 11.81 26.42
C LEU A 555 24.91 11.50 27.36
N GLN A 556 25.30 10.24 27.46
CA GLN A 556 26.40 9.77 28.30
C GLN A 556 27.74 9.66 27.55
N GLY A 557 27.81 10.12 26.29
CA GLY A 557 29.02 10.15 25.48
C GLY A 557 29.49 8.78 24.95
N ARG A 558 28.66 7.74 25.03
CA ARG A 558 28.94 6.38 24.53
C ARG A 558 28.51 6.22 23.07
N ALA A 559 29.12 7.01 22.18
CA ALA A 559 28.67 7.13 20.79
C ALA A 559 28.69 5.80 19.99
N HIS A 560 29.64 4.90 20.26
CA HIS A 560 29.67 3.58 19.61
C HIS A 560 28.53 2.66 20.07
N ASP A 561 28.14 2.73 21.35
CA ASP A 561 27.00 1.96 21.85
C ASP A 561 25.69 2.53 21.28
N ALA A 562 25.59 3.86 21.20
CA ALA A 562 24.48 4.54 20.58
C ALA A 562 24.30 4.15 19.10
N GLU A 563 25.38 4.15 18.31
CA GLU A 563 25.34 3.72 16.91
C GLU A 563 24.79 2.30 16.77
N ARG A 564 25.30 1.36 17.57
CA ARG A 564 24.85 -0.04 17.55
C ARG A 564 23.37 -0.16 17.86
N HIS A 565 22.88 0.57 18.87
CA HIS A 565 21.46 0.58 19.22
C HIS A 565 20.61 1.24 18.14
N ALA A 566 21.02 2.39 17.58
CA ALA A 566 20.32 3.07 16.49
C ALA A 566 20.21 2.20 15.23
N ARG A 567 21.28 1.49 14.84
CA ARG A 567 21.25 0.53 13.72
C ARG A 567 20.30 -0.65 13.98
N ALA A 568 20.27 -1.17 15.21
CA ALA A 568 19.34 -2.24 15.59
C ALA A 568 17.87 -1.79 15.57
N MET A 569 17.60 -0.54 15.96
CA MET A 569 16.30 0.08 15.80
C MET A 569 15.94 0.21 14.32
N LEU A 570 16.82 0.80 13.50
CA LEU A 570 16.60 1.03 12.07
C LEU A 570 16.25 -0.26 11.34
N ALA A 571 17.02 -1.33 11.56
CA ALA A 571 16.75 -2.64 10.97
C ALA A 571 15.40 -3.23 11.41
N SER A 572 15.00 -3.00 12.67
CA SER A 572 13.69 -3.46 13.17
C SER A 572 12.54 -2.67 12.55
N LYS A 573 12.69 -1.35 12.39
CA LYS A 573 11.66 -0.45 11.83
C LYS A 573 11.48 -0.63 10.32
N HIS A 574 12.58 -0.81 9.59
CA HIS A 574 12.56 -1.18 8.17
C HIS A 574 11.79 -2.49 7.94
N ASN A 575 12.02 -3.53 8.76
CA ASN A 575 11.25 -4.77 8.65
C ASN A 575 9.74 -4.61 8.93
N LEU A 576 9.35 -3.58 9.67
CA LEU A 576 7.93 -3.28 9.97
C LEU A 576 7.31 -2.29 8.99
N ASN A 577 8.07 -1.74 8.03
CA ASN A 577 7.64 -0.60 7.20
C ASN A 577 7.15 0.61 8.04
N ASP A 578 7.77 0.85 9.20
CA ASP A 578 7.41 1.95 10.10
C ASP A 578 8.26 3.20 9.81
N ASN A 579 7.75 4.06 8.93
CA ASN A 579 8.44 5.27 8.47
C ASN A 579 8.74 6.28 9.58
N LEU A 580 7.85 6.42 10.57
CA LEU A 580 8.12 7.25 11.75
C LEU A 580 9.29 6.69 12.55
N GLY A 581 9.29 5.38 12.77
CA GLY A 581 10.38 4.68 13.41
C GLY A 581 11.71 4.81 12.67
N ILE A 582 11.70 4.73 11.34
CA ILE A 582 12.89 4.90 10.49
C ILE A 582 13.45 6.32 10.66
N ALA A 583 12.61 7.35 10.57
CA ALA A 583 13.03 8.74 10.73
C ALA A 583 13.69 8.99 12.11
N LEU A 584 13.08 8.48 13.18
CA LEU A 584 13.63 8.57 14.54
C LEU A 584 14.98 7.85 14.69
N ALA A 585 15.13 6.68 14.07
CA ALA A 585 16.38 5.93 14.10
C ALA A 585 17.51 6.63 13.33
N LEU A 586 17.20 7.27 12.20
CA LEU A 586 18.15 8.04 11.40
C LEU A 586 18.65 9.29 12.15
N ASP A 587 17.80 9.94 12.94
CA ASP A 587 18.22 11.07 13.79
C ASP A 587 19.24 10.64 14.85
N LEU A 588 18.99 9.52 15.53
CA LEU A 588 19.91 8.98 16.53
C LEU A 588 21.23 8.54 15.91
N LEU A 589 21.18 7.93 14.72
CA LEU A 589 22.38 7.53 13.98
C LEU A 589 23.18 8.74 13.48
N THR A 590 22.50 9.81 13.07
CA THR A 590 23.13 11.11 12.75
C THR A 590 23.89 11.65 13.96
N GLY A 591 23.26 11.66 15.14
CA GLY A 591 23.90 12.08 16.38
C GLY A 591 25.11 11.21 16.75
N ALA A 592 24.98 9.88 16.63
CA ALA A 592 26.08 8.96 16.90
C ALA A 592 27.29 9.19 15.97
N ASN A 593 27.04 9.41 14.68
CA ASN A 593 28.09 9.72 13.70
C ASN A 593 28.74 11.09 13.99
N ALA A 594 27.94 12.10 14.35
CA ALA A 594 28.45 13.43 14.68
C ALA A 594 29.39 13.40 15.90
N VAL A 595 28.99 12.73 16.99
CA VAL A 595 29.79 12.63 18.22
C VAL A 595 31.08 11.82 18.00
N GLN A 596 31.07 10.84 17.08
CA GLN A 596 32.27 10.10 16.69
C GLN A 596 33.22 10.89 15.79
N GLY A 597 32.83 12.05 15.27
CA GLY A 597 33.60 12.84 14.32
C GLY A 597 33.44 12.38 12.86
N ASN A 598 32.47 11.52 12.55
CA ASN A 598 32.17 11.04 11.21
C ASN A 598 31.22 12.02 10.47
N GLY A 599 31.65 13.28 10.31
CA GLY A 599 30.77 14.36 9.87
C GLY A 599 30.11 14.15 8.49
N VAL A 600 30.81 13.53 7.53
CA VAL A 600 30.25 13.22 6.20
C VAL A 600 29.15 12.16 6.28
N GLU A 601 29.33 11.15 7.13
CA GLU A 601 28.32 10.09 7.31
C GLU A 601 27.11 10.60 8.09
N ALA A 602 27.33 11.51 9.06
CA ALA A 602 26.26 12.24 9.72
C ALA A 602 25.45 13.07 8.71
N ALA A 603 26.11 13.76 7.77
CA ALA A 603 25.44 14.52 6.71
C ALA A 603 24.55 13.63 5.82
N ARG A 604 25.06 12.46 5.39
CA ARG A 604 24.29 11.49 4.59
C ARG A 604 23.07 10.97 5.34
N THR A 605 23.29 10.49 6.56
CA THR A 605 22.22 9.95 7.41
C THR A 605 21.15 11.01 7.67
N SER A 606 21.57 12.26 7.90
CA SER A 606 20.67 13.40 8.10
C SER A 606 19.88 13.74 6.83
N GLY A 607 20.51 13.71 5.65
CA GLY A 607 19.84 13.92 4.37
C GLY A 607 18.74 12.89 4.12
N THR A 608 19.06 11.60 4.27
CA THR A 608 18.08 10.51 4.19
C THR A 608 16.98 10.65 5.26
N GLY A 609 17.34 10.96 6.50
CA GLY A 609 16.37 11.19 7.59
C GLY A 609 15.40 12.34 7.27
N ASN A 610 15.89 13.41 6.63
CA ASN A 610 15.04 14.52 6.20
C ASN A 610 14.03 14.10 5.13
N THR A 611 14.39 13.19 4.22
CA THR A 611 13.45 12.60 3.24
C THR A 611 12.29 11.89 3.96
N PHE A 612 12.57 11.04 4.94
CA PHE A 612 11.52 10.39 5.74
C PHE A 612 10.70 11.38 6.57
N TRP A 613 11.32 12.39 7.16
CA TRP A 613 10.58 13.43 7.90
C TRP A 613 9.67 14.28 7.00
N ARG A 614 10.08 14.54 5.75
CA ARG A 614 9.25 15.22 4.74
C ARG A 614 8.04 14.37 4.34
N MET A 615 8.22 13.06 4.16
CA MET A 615 7.11 12.12 3.89
C MET A 615 6.05 12.18 5.00
N LEU A 616 6.46 12.30 6.26
CA LEU A 616 5.56 12.35 7.43
C LEU A 616 4.85 13.70 7.63
N GLY A 617 5.30 14.77 6.97
CA GLY A 617 4.72 16.12 7.05
C GLY A 617 5.04 16.91 8.34
N HIS A 618 5.76 16.32 9.30
CA HIS A 618 6.07 16.97 10.57
C HIS A 618 7.50 16.65 11.05
N PRO A 619 8.51 17.44 10.61
CA PRO A 619 9.90 17.21 10.98
C PRO A 619 10.11 17.15 12.49
N GLY A 620 10.84 16.14 12.95
CA GLY A 620 11.23 15.98 14.36
C GLY A 620 10.07 15.73 15.33
N ARG A 621 8.91 15.28 14.84
CA ARG A 621 7.74 14.97 15.67
C ARG A 621 8.07 13.98 16.80
N GLY A 622 7.48 14.21 17.96
CA GLY A 622 7.52 13.28 19.11
C GLY A 622 8.85 13.22 19.85
N THR A 623 9.76 14.14 19.54
CA THR A 623 11.07 14.25 20.18
C THR A 623 11.46 15.73 20.38
N PRO A 624 10.61 16.56 21.02
CA PRO A 624 10.95 17.97 21.27
C PRO A 624 12.25 18.11 22.09
N GLU A 625 12.55 17.17 22.98
CA GLU A 625 13.79 17.08 23.73
C GLU A 625 15.05 16.88 22.85
N LEU A 626 14.88 16.41 21.61
CA LEU A 626 15.98 16.27 20.65
C LEU A 626 16.23 17.54 19.84
N ALA A 627 15.35 18.54 19.84
CA ALA A 627 15.49 19.71 18.97
C ALA A 627 16.82 20.45 19.21
N GLU A 628 17.09 20.84 20.46
CA GLU A 628 18.35 21.52 20.81
C GLU A 628 19.59 20.61 20.63
N VAL A 629 19.40 19.30 20.79
CA VAL A 629 20.48 18.30 20.67
C VAL A 629 20.83 18.04 19.19
N ARG A 630 19.84 18.09 18.28
CA ARG A 630 20.03 17.97 16.83
C ARG A 630 20.86 19.13 16.29
N ASP A 631 20.58 20.36 16.72
CA ASP A 631 21.36 21.54 16.32
C ASP A 631 22.84 21.41 16.73
N LEU A 632 23.08 20.86 17.93
CA LEU A 632 24.43 20.57 18.41
C LEU A 632 25.12 19.49 17.55
N TRP A 633 24.42 18.41 17.21
CA TRP A 633 24.96 17.35 16.36
C TRP A 633 25.25 17.83 14.94
N GLU A 634 24.38 18.65 14.35
CA GLU A 634 24.63 19.26 13.04
C GLU A 634 25.90 20.13 13.09
N LEU A 635 26.03 20.99 14.10
CA LEU A 635 27.22 21.83 14.25
C LEU A 635 28.49 20.99 14.42
N GLN A 636 28.43 19.92 15.21
CA GLN A 636 29.55 18.98 15.38
C GLN A 636 29.91 18.28 14.06
N ALA A 637 28.92 17.81 13.31
CA ALA A 637 29.13 17.16 12.02
C ALA A 637 29.74 18.11 10.98
N ARG A 638 29.24 19.35 10.90
CA ARG A 638 29.79 20.40 10.04
C ARG A 638 31.23 20.74 10.40
N ASN A 639 31.56 20.83 11.69
CA ASN A 639 32.92 21.07 12.14
C ASN A 639 33.87 19.90 11.82
N ALA A 640 33.38 18.66 11.87
CA ALA A 640 34.18 17.47 11.57
C ALA A 640 34.39 17.25 10.05
N ALA A 641 33.38 17.50 9.22
CA ALA A 641 33.45 17.30 7.77
C ALA A 641 34.03 18.51 7.00
N GLY A 642 33.86 19.72 7.52
CA GLY A 642 33.92 20.96 6.76
C GLY A 642 32.57 21.27 6.08
N GLY A 643 32.18 22.55 6.07
CA GLY A 643 30.85 23.00 5.61
C GLY A 643 30.48 22.52 4.21
N ASP A 644 31.36 22.75 3.22
CA ASP A 644 31.10 22.37 1.83
C ASP A 644 30.93 20.85 1.64
N ALA A 645 31.73 20.05 2.37
CA ALA A 645 31.66 18.60 2.30
C ALA A 645 30.39 18.05 2.96
N TYR A 646 29.97 18.67 4.07
CA TYR A 646 28.70 18.38 4.73
C TYR A 646 27.53 18.70 3.80
N ASP A 647 27.46 19.92 3.26
CA ASP A 647 26.33 20.37 2.43
C ASP A 647 26.20 19.52 1.17
N LYS A 648 27.32 19.16 0.54
CA LYS A 648 27.31 18.23 -0.60
C LYS A 648 26.75 16.87 -0.22
N ALA A 649 27.27 16.24 0.83
CA ALA A 649 26.85 14.91 1.23
C ALA A 649 25.38 14.86 1.71
N PHE A 650 24.92 15.93 2.37
CA PHE A 650 23.53 16.11 2.77
C PHE A 650 22.62 16.25 1.55
N HIS A 651 22.96 17.11 0.59
CA HIS A 651 22.16 17.28 -0.63
C HIS A 651 22.13 16.03 -1.51
N ASP A 652 23.28 15.36 -1.70
CA ASP A 652 23.35 14.10 -2.45
C ASP A 652 22.37 13.07 -1.84
N ALA A 653 22.39 12.89 -0.51
CA ALA A 653 21.49 11.96 0.19
C ALA A 653 20.02 12.40 0.23
N LEU A 654 19.75 13.71 0.23
CA LEU A 654 18.40 14.27 0.16
C LEU A 654 17.76 14.10 -1.22
N SER A 655 18.58 14.13 -2.27
CA SER A 655 18.16 13.93 -3.66
C SER A 655 18.06 12.46 -4.08
N ASP A 656 18.50 11.56 -3.20
CA ASP A 656 18.46 10.13 -3.44
C ASP A 656 17.06 9.55 -3.19
N ASP A 657 16.79 8.40 -3.79
CA ASP A 657 15.59 7.63 -3.48
C ASP A 657 15.62 7.21 -2.00
N ALA A 658 14.51 7.37 -1.28
CA ALA A 658 14.47 7.18 0.18
C ALA A 658 14.91 5.77 0.58
N GLU A 659 14.47 4.76 -0.18
CA GLU A 659 14.84 3.35 0.02
C GLU A 659 16.30 3.09 -0.35
N HIS A 660 16.81 3.71 -1.42
CA HIS A 660 18.23 3.63 -1.76
C HIS A 660 19.11 4.22 -0.66
N GLY A 661 18.79 5.42 -0.18
CA GLY A 661 19.49 6.07 0.93
C GLY A 661 19.44 5.22 2.20
N LEU A 662 18.26 4.66 2.53
CA LEU A 662 18.09 3.76 3.67
C LEU A 662 18.95 2.48 3.54
N ALA A 663 18.98 1.87 2.35
CA ALA A 663 19.79 0.69 2.07
C ALA A 663 21.29 0.97 2.23
N LEU A 664 21.76 2.14 1.79
CA LEU A 664 23.14 2.57 1.99
C LEU A 664 23.48 2.73 3.48
N VAL A 665 22.56 3.31 4.27
CA VAL A 665 22.75 3.47 5.72
C VAL A 665 22.76 2.11 6.43
N LEU A 666 21.90 1.17 6.04
CA LEU A 666 21.77 -0.15 6.64
C LEU A 666 22.94 -1.10 6.30
N HIS A 667 23.40 -1.09 5.05
CA HIS A 667 24.30 -2.10 4.52
C HIS A 667 25.66 -1.56 4.06
N GLY A 668 25.85 -0.25 4.05
CA GLY A 668 26.99 0.41 3.41
C GLY A 668 26.86 0.41 1.87
N PRO A 669 27.83 1.03 1.17
CA PRO A 669 27.85 1.02 -0.29
C PRO A 669 28.00 -0.42 -0.81
N GLN A 670 27.01 -0.87 -1.59
CA GLN A 670 27.09 -2.15 -2.30
C GLN A 670 28.19 -2.05 -3.38
N PRO A 671 29.08 -3.05 -3.54
CA PRO A 671 30.05 -3.05 -4.62
C PRO A 671 29.32 -3.14 -5.97
N SER A 672 29.65 -2.20 -6.86
CA SER A 672 29.11 -2.05 -8.23
C SER A 672 29.33 -3.27 -9.12
#